data_AF-A0A1R3UUK6-F1
#
_entry.id   AF-A0A1R3UUK6-F1
#
_cell.length_a   1.000
_cell.length_b   1.000
_cell.length_c   1.000
_cell.angle_alpha   90.00
_cell.angle_beta   90.00
_cell.angle_gamma   90.00
#
_symmetry.space_group_name_H-M   'P 1'
#
loop_
_entity.id
_entity.type
_entity.pdbx_description
1 polymer ?
#
loop_
_entity_poly.entity_id
_entity_poly.type
_entity_poly.pdbx_seq_one_letter_code
_entity_poly.pdbx_strand_id
1 'polypeptide(L)'
;MQANETTFQRMVEGTKQFQVPLYQRPYSWGREELERLWDDLTEQAERDQETQAGGAAGHFLGSVVLAPGLSSASTLTRWLVIDGQQRLTSLSIALMALRDRLREVEELGEGDHSGADRINDVYLLNKYNKGIDKYRLLPTQADRAAYKAIVDEHPHAGGDDRVGFAYNFFSSKVGKYTEEDLLKIEETIGHRLSLVDIQAEAGDNVFRIFESLNNTGKGLSQTDLLRNYVFMLLPESGQEVYEEVWLPMQEELGPETLETLAWLDLVLRGDERAKQSEVYHGQKERLEKVPQAGGEKALRAEVEQLWRLGQLLQRVLDPGFEDDPELAEVLTRLESWGNTIYRPLALRLMVLRDQGHADTDDLIRALGYVESFLVRRMIAGVPTQGLNRIFTSSPKEIQPGGSIAESVHRYLSDPRRRWPSDKTLREAVAHRNFYWSGQALQRTFVLRRLEEAFDNPEPVDFGKAKVSIEHVMPQSMTEEWYEVLSKQTDTDETENELHGRLLHTLGNLTLTAQNSKLSNHLFERKQKIFQSSGLSMNRQIADAPSWGRPEIEARAALLADHACALWPAPTASGSREPEEIGADLARQIEHALAMLAADRWTTHRELAVLVGAKTDTVSRHLGAATDLTHRERVFKDTRAAEIAGADHEGFAPAAALAELVGLEVDEFVERERRFHALLLQNQRPDVVRATQALIDEWTAVGGGLVWGAGADTSCFLLTWDESVDADWRWALVLYPSSGRAEVVFQYMARRPPFDDVALRRELLHRFNAIPGVDLPEDSLNRRPSFPLQTLLDDGGRPVFEVLLWFRERCQDWLDQQV
;
A
#
# COMPACT_ATOMS: atom_id res chain seq x y z
N MET A 1 29.23 -24.28 11.19
CA MET A 1 28.43 -24.00 12.41
C MET A 1 28.51 -25.16 13.38
N GLN A 2 28.95 -24.89 14.61
CA GLN A 2 28.89 -25.84 15.73
C GLN A 2 27.89 -25.31 16.76
N ALA A 3 26.94 -26.15 17.17
CA ALA A 3 25.97 -25.82 18.20
C ALA A 3 26.31 -26.63 19.46
N ASN A 4 26.63 -25.96 20.56
CA ASN A 4 26.87 -26.61 21.83
C ASN A 4 25.86 -26.13 22.87
N GLU A 5 25.43 -27.05 23.73
CA GLU A 5 24.70 -26.68 24.93
C GLU A 5 25.69 -26.17 25.98
N THR A 6 25.43 -24.97 26.52
CA THR A 6 26.27 -24.30 27.50
C THR A 6 25.42 -23.59 28.56
N THR A 7 26.06 -23.16 29.65
CA THR A 7 25.41 -22.29 30.65
C THR A 7 25.86 -20.85 30.45
N PHE A 8 25.10 -19.89 30.99
CA PHE A 8 25.48 -18.48 30.87
C PHE A 8 26.90 -18.22 31.40
N GLN A 9 27.26 -18.77 32.56
CA GLN A 9 28.61 -18.63 33.11
C GLN A 9 29.68 -19.18 32.16
N ARG A 10 29.55 -20.42 31.70
CA ARG A 10 30.55 -21.05 30.80
C ARG A 10 30.73 -20.26 29.50
N MET A 11 29.63 -19.68 29.01
CA MET A 11 29.67 -18.81 27.84
C MET A 11 30.50 -17.55 28.14
N VAL A 12 30.20 -16.83 29.22
CA VAL A 12 30.81 -15.51 29.49
C VAL A 12 32.16 -15.54 30.20
N GLU A 13 32.49 -16.59 30.94
CA GLU A 13 33.72 -16.75 31.71
C GLU A 13 34.99 -16.78 30.81
N GLY A 14 36.12 -16.33 31.36
CA GLY A 14 37.42 -16.24 30.68
C GLY A 14 37.83 -14.81 30.31
N THR A 15 38.68 -14.61 29.30
CA THR A 15 38.94 -13.29 28.69
C THR A 15 38.16 -13.18 27.39
N LYS A 16 36.85 -12.96 27.51
CA LYS A 16 35.91 -12.87 26.38
C LYS A 16 35.16 -11.55 26.40
N GLN A 17 34.75 -11.08 25.23
CA GLN A 17 33.85 -9.94 25.10
C GLN A 17 32.80 -10.24 24.03
N PHE A 18 31.54 -9.96 24.35
CA PHE A 18 30.39 -10.09 23.48
C PHE A 18 30.01 -8.70 22.99
N GLN A 19 30.20 -8.45 21.70
CA GLN A 19 29.89 -7.19 21.07
C GLN A 19 28.63 -7.34 20.24
N VAL A 20 27.60 -6.58 20.60
CA VAL A 20 26.43 -6.41 19.75
C VAL A 20 26.82 -5.49 18.59
N PRO A 21 26.72 -5.96 17.33
CA PRO A 21 27.09 -5.15 16.17
C PRO A 21 26.20 -3.91 16.01
N LEU A 22 26.75 -2.87 15.36
CA LEU A 22 26.08 -1.60 15.03
C LEU A 22 24.71 -1.77 14.38
N TYR A 23 24.57 -2.81 13.58
CA TYR A 23 23.40 -3.06 12.78
C TYR A 23 22.24 -3.68 13.55
N GLN A 24 22.49 -4.25 14.73
CA GLN A 24 21.40 -4.81 15.51
C GLN A 24 20.49 -3.72 16.07
N ARG A 25 19.21 -4.05 16.25
CA ARG A 25 18.26 -3.11 16.86
C ARG A 25 18.65 -2.79 18.32
N PRO A 26 18.37 -1.57 18.81
CA PRO A 26 18.53 -1.24 20.23
C PRO A 26 17.75 -2.17 21.16
N TYR A 27 18.06 -2.11 22.44
CA TYR A 27 17.35 -2.85 23.47
C TYR A 27 15.87 -2.43 23.51
N SER A 28 14.98 -3.42 23.40
CA SER A 28 13.56 -3.21 23.11
C SER A 28 12.62 -4.02 24.00
N TRP A 29 13.13 -4.86 24.90
CA TRP A 29 12.27 -5.60 25.83
C TRP A 29 11.48 -4.63 26.71
N GLY A 30 10.19 -4.93 26.87
CA GLY A 30 9.29 -4.21 27.74
C GLY A 30 8.98 -5.00 29.00
N ARG A 31 7.98 -4.52 29.73
CA ARG A 31 7.58 -5.12 31.00
C ARG A 31 7.20 -6.59 30.88
N GLU A 32 6.47 -6.98 29.83
CA GLU A 32 6.00 -8.36 29.66
C GLU A 32 7.15 -9.36 29.45
N GLU A 33 8.18 -9.01 28.68
CA GLU A 33 9.34 -9.87 28.48
C GLU A 33 10.22 -9.95 29.73
N LEU A 34 10.35 -8.82 30.45
CA LEU A 34 11.09 -8.77 31.71
C LEU A 34 10.40 -9.54 32.83
N GLU A 35 9.08 -9.46 32.94
CA GLU A 35 8.29 -10.26 33.88
C GLU A 35 8.42 -11.74 33.58
N ARG A 36 8.27 -12.16 32.31
CA ARG A 36 8.48 -13.55 31.91
C ARG A 36 9.87 -14.07 32.26
N LEU A 37 10.93 -13.31 31.94
CA LEU A 37 12.29 -13.70 32.31
C LEU A 37 12.45 -13.81 33.83
N TRP A 38 11.91 -12.84 34.58
CA TRP A 38 12.02 -12.86 36.03
C TRP A 38 11.29 -14.04 36.67
N ASP A 39 10.07 -14.32 36.21
CA ASP A 39 9.26 -15.42 36.71
C ASP A 39 9.95 -16.76 36.43
N ASP A 40 10.47 -16.96 35.21
CA ASP A 40 11.28 -18.13 34.83
C ASP A 40 12.50 -18.32 35.76
N LEU A 41 13.22 -17.24 36.08
CA LEU A 41 14.37 -17.28 37.00
C LEU A 41 13.97 -17.70 38.41
N THR A 42 12.89 -17.11 38.93
CA THR A 42 12.45 -17.39 40.31
C THR A 42 11.83 -18.77 40.45
N GLU A 43 11.03 -19.22 39.48
CA GLU A 43 10.47 -20.57 39.47
C GLU A 43 11.58 -21.63 39.45
N GLN A 44 12.63 -21.40 38.66
CA GLN A 44 13.76 -22.32 38.60
C GLN A 44 14.55 -22.34 39.91
N ALA A 45 14.79 -21.17 40.52
CA ALA A 45 15.46 -21.08 41.82
C ALA A 45 14.67 -21.77 42.95
N GLU A 46 13.33 -21.73 42.90
CA GLU A 46 12.44 -22.41 43.86
C GLU A 46 12.43 -23.94 43.64
N ARG A 47 12.34 -24.42 42.39
CA ARG A 47 12.38 -25.85 42.06
C ARG A 47 13.67 -26.54 42.50
N ASP A 48 14.79 -25.80 42.44
CA ASP A 48 16.09 -26.29 42.92
C ASP A 48 16.15 -26.44 44.44
N GLN A 49 15.33 -25.70 45.21
CA GLN A 49 15.21 -25.91 46.67
C GLN A 49 14.41 -27.17 47.02
N GLU A 50 13.32 -27.45 46.28
CA GLU A 50 12.44 -28.59 46.56
C GLU A 50 13.12 -29.93 46.21
N THR A 51 14.05 -29.91 45.25
CA THR A 51 14.77 -31.09 44.77
C THR A 51 16.13 -31.19 45.46
N GLN A 52 16.19 -31.62 46.73
CA GLN A 52 17.44 -31.85 47.51
C GLN A 52 18.42 -32.91 46.91
N ALA A 53 18.33 -33.24 45.63
CA ALA A 53 19.24 -34.15 44.94
C ALA A 53 19.37 -33.76 43.46
N GLY A 54 20.17 -32.73 43.16
CA GLY A 54 21.00 -32.60 41.94
C GLY A 54 20.44 -33.01 40.57
N GLY A 55 19.12 -32.91 40.36
CA GLY A 55 18.45 -33.52 39.20
C GLY A 55 17.39 -32.66 38.52
N ALA A 56 17.22 -31.39 38.93
CA ALA A 56 16.34 -30.49 38.19
C ALA A 56 16.98 -30.19 36.82
N ALA A 57 16.24 -30.47 35.74
CA ALA A 57 16.64 -30.13 34.40
C ALA A 57 16.83 -28.61 34.30
N GLY A 58 17.92 -28.17 33.64
CA GLY A 58 18.15 -26.75 33.39
C GLY A 58 17.00 -26.13 32.60
N HIS A 59 16.68 -24.86 32.89
CA HIS A 59 15.68 -24.11 32.14
C HIS A 59 16.27 -23.66 30.81
N PHE A 60 15.65 -24.04 29.69
CA PHE A 60 16.12 -23.65 28.37
C PHE A 60 15.69 -22.21 28.08
N LEU A 61 16.67 -21.29 28.11
CA LEU A 61 16.39 -19.87 27.89
C LEU A 61 16.32 -19.52 26.38
N GLY A 62 16.88 -20.37 25.51
CA GLY A 62 16.94 -20.17 24.07
C GLY A 62 18.36 -20.31 23.50
N SER A 63 18.54 -19.92 22.24
CA SER A 63 19.85 -19.90 21.56
C SER A 63 20.49 -18.50 21.56
N VAL A 64 21.82 -18.48 21.46
CA VAL A 64 22.65 -17.30 21.20
C VAL A 64 23.55 -17.65 20.03
N VAL A 65 23.60 -16.78 19.03
CA VAL A 65 24.41 -17.02 17.82
C VAL A 65 25.57 -16.05 17.80
N LEU A 66 26.78 -16.60 17.69
CA LEU A 66 28.03 -15.88 17.82
C LEU A 66 28.88 -16.05 16.55
N ALA A 67 29.49 -14.96 16.12
CA ALA A 67 30.53 -14.97 15.09
C ALA A 67 31.85 -14.45 15.67
N PRO A 68 33.01 -14.94 15.21
CA PRO A 68 34.29 -14.40 15.64
C PRO A 68 34.41 -12.92 15.24
N GLY A 69 34.74 -12.05 16.19
CA GLY A 69 35.01 -10.64 15.94
C GLY A 69 36.46 -10.41 15.49
N LEU A 70 36.72 -9.29 14.80
CA LEU A 70 38.07 -8.89 14.42
C LEU A 70 38.93 -8.70 15.68
N SER A 71 39.87 -9.63 15.89
CA SER A 71 40.75 -9.64 17.04
C SER A 71 42.02 -8.86 16.71
N SER A 72 42.10 -7.60 17.14
CA SER A 72 43.34 -6.84 17.14
C SER A 72 44.23 -7.33 18.29
N ALA A 73 45.29 -8.09 18.00
CA ALA A 73 46.53 -8.31 18.78
C ALA A 73 46.46 -8.43 20.33
N SER A 74 45.29 -8.65 20.91
CA SER A 74 45.04 -8.68 22.35
C SER A 74 44.67 -10.10 22.79
N THR A 75 44.92 -10.40 24.06
CA THR A 75 44.53 -11.67 24.71
C THR A 75 43.01 -11.79 24.97
N LEU A 76 42.21 -10.87 24.43
CA LEU A 76 40.75 -10.81 24.60
C LEU A 76 40.05 -11.38 23.36
N THR A 77 39.32 -12.48 23.54
CA THR A 77 38.53 -13.07 22.46
C THR A 77 37.22 -12.29 22.28
N ARG A 78 37.04 -11.66 21.11
CA ARG A 78 35.81 -10.92 20.79
C ARG A 78 34.84 -11.79 20.00
N TRP A 79 33.58 -11.79 20.42
CA TRP A 79 32.46 -12.46 19.76
C TRP A 79 31.41 -11.42 19.35
N LEU A 80 31.03 -11.43 18.08
CA LEU A 80 29.90 -10.65 17.58
C LEU A 80 28.61 -11.42 17.87
N VAL A 81 27.66 -10.75 18.53
CA VAL A 81 26.33 -11.31 18.84
C VAL A 81 25.42 -11.13 17.64
N ILE A 82 25.14 -12.23 16.92
CA ILE A 82 24.29 -12.26 15.73
C ILE A 82 22.81 -12.43 16.10
N ASP A 83 22.53 -13.21 17.15
CA ASP A 83 21.19 -13.39 17.71
C ASP A 83 21.28 -13.67 19.22
N GLY A 84 20.19 -13.40 19.94
CA GLY A 84 20.12 -13.50 21.41
C GLY A 84 20.53 -12.21 22.15
N GLN A 85 20.77 -11.11 21.44
CA GLN A 85 21.24 -9.85 22.02
C GLN A 85 20.36 -9.28 23.14
N GLN A 86 19.03 -9.34 22.99
CA GLN A 86 18.09 -8.81 23.98
C GLN A 86 18.18 -9.62 25.28
N ARG A 87 18.23 -10.96 25.15
CA ARG A 87 18.33 -11.90 26.26
C ARG A 87 19.65 -11.75 27.02
N LEU A 88 20.78 -11.68 26.30
CA LEU A 88 22.10 -11.44 26.91
C LEU A 88 22.13 -10.13 27.68
N THR A 89 21.56 -9.08 27.09
CA THR A 89 21.50 -7.75 27.72
C THR A 89 20.62 -7.80 28.97
N SER A 90 19.44 -8.41 28.93
CA SER A 90 18.55 -8.54 30.09
C SER A 90 19.18 -9.34 31.23
N LEU A 91 19.82 -10.49 30.93
CA LEU A 91 20.52 -11.29 31.95
C LEU A 91 21.65 -10.50 32.61
N SER A 92 22.41 -9.76 31.80
CA SER A 92 23.48 -8.92 32.31
C SER A 92 22.95 -7.79 33.21
N ILE A 93 21.82 -7.15 32.85
CA ILE A 93 21.19 -6.11 33.66
C ILE A 93 20.62 -6.70 34.95
N ALA A 94 20.02 -7.89 34.91
CA ALA A 94 19.55 -8.59 36.11
C ALA A 94 20.70 -8.89 37.09
N LEU A 95 21.86 -9.32 36.57
CA LEU A 95 23.08 -9.52 37.37
C LEU A 95 23.60 -8.21 37.97
N MET A 96 23.50 -7.08 37.26
CA MET A 96 23.84 -5.77 37.85
C MET A 96 22.93 -5.42 39.03
N ALA A 97 21.62 -5.61 38.89
CA ALA A 97 20.68 -5.37 39.98
C ALA A 97 20.93 -6.30 41.18
N LEU A 98 21.26 -7.58 40.93
CA LEU A 98 21.65 -8.53 41.98
C LEU A 98 22.94 -8.10 42.68
N ARG A 99 23.97 -7.68 41.93
CA ARG A 99 25.24 -7.16 42.46
C ARG A 99 25.00 -5.97 43.39
N ASP A 100 24.24 -4.99 42.92
CA ASP A 100 24.01 -3.75 43.67
C ASP A 100 23.25 -4.03 44.96
N ARG A 101 22.24 -4.90 44.90
CA ARG A 101 21.50 -5.34 46.08
C ARG A 101 22.34 -6.17 47.05
N LEU A 102 23.17 -7.08 46.53
CA LEU A 102 24.11 -7.87 47.35
C LEU A 102 25.08 -6.96 48.10
N ARG A 103 25.62 -5.95 47.42
CA ARG A 103 26.52 -4.97 48.06
C ARG A 103 25.83 -4.23 49.20
N GLU A 104 24.59 -3.78 49.01
CA GLU A 104 23.80 -3.14 50.09
C GLU A 104 23.57 -4.05 51.32
N VAL A 105 23.28 -5.34 51.11
CA VAL A 105 23.02 -6.27 52.23
C VAL A 105 24.31 -6.77 52.88
N GLU A 106 25.38 -6.96 52.11
CA GLU A 106 26.72 -7.32 52.58
C GLU A 106 27.36 -6.16 53.38
N GLU A 107 27.11 -4.90 53.02
CA GLU A 107 27.56 -3.72 53.79
C GLU A 107 26.90 -3.63 55.18
N LEU A 108 25.71 -4.20 55.35
CA LEU A 108 24.92 -4.17 56.60
C LEU A 108 25.24 -5.34 57.54
N GLY A 109 25.73 -6.46 57.01
CA GLY A 109 26.30 -7.56 57.80
C GLY A 109 27.80 -7.37 57.97
N GLU A 110 28.43 -7.85 59.04
CA GLU A 110 29.90 -7.87 59.14
C GLU A 110 30.53 -8.92 58.19
N GLY A 111 30.10 -8.95 56.92
CA GLY A 111 30.48 -9.92 55.89
C GLY A 111 31.53 -9.39 54.90
N ASP A 112 32.25 -10.31 54.27
CA ASP A 112 33.17 -10.02 53.16
C ASP A 112 32.34 -9.86 51.87
N HIS A 113 32.65 -8.86 51.01
CA HIS A 113 31.91 -8.51 49.77
C HIS A 113 32.02 -9.55 48.64
N SER A 114 32.12 -10.82 49.01
CA SER A 114 32.51 -11.93 48.14
C SER A 114 31.46 -12.24 47.07
N GLY A 115 30.16 -11.97 47.31
CA GLY A 115 29.08 -12.23 46.37
C GLY A 115 29.00 -11.15 45.29
N ALA A 116 28.93 -9.88 45.69
CA ALA A 116 28.87 -8.75 44.75
C ALA A 116 30.12 -8.69 43.85
N ASP A 117 31.31 -8.87 44.42
CA ASP A 117 32.57 -8.84 43.65
C ASP A 117 32.69 -10.05 42.72
N ARG A 118 32.17 -11.22 43.11
CA ARG A 118 32.07 -12.39 42.22
C ARG A 118 31.22 -12.06 41.00
N ILE A 119 30.03 -11.47 41.18
CA ILE A 119 29.17 -11.12 40.05
C ILE A 119 29.89 -10.20 39.08
N ASN A 120 30.55 -9.19 39.64
CA ASN A 120 31.24 -8.17 38.87
C ASN A 120 32.41 -8.76 38.05
N ASP A 121 33.26 -9.57 38.69
CA ASP A 121 34.48 -10.11 38.07
C ASP A 121 34.20 -11.29 37.12
N VAL A 122 33.19 -12.12 37.41
CA VAL A 122 32.87 -13.32 36.59
C VAL A 122 32.02 -12.95 35.38
N TYR A 123 30.96 -12.15 35.56
CA TYR A 123 29.95 -11.95 34.51
C TYR A 123 30.01 -10.59 33.83
N LEU A 124 30.38 -9.52 34.54
CA LEU A 124 30.19 -8.14 34.03
C LEU A 124 31.47 -7.53 33.47
N LEU A 125 32.62 -7.80 34.11
CA LEU A 125 33.89 -7.15 33.80
C LEU A 125 35.01 -8.13 33.46
N ASN A 126 35.90 -7.69 32.56
CA ASN A 126 37.23 -8.24 32.35
C ASN A 126 38.22 -7.42 33.18
N LYS A 127 38.42 -7.82 34.45
CA LYS A 127 39.15 -7.07 35.49
C LYS A 127 40.49 -6.46 35.05
N TYR A 128 41.24 -7.15 34.19
CA TYR A 128 42.58 -6.73 33.77
C TYR A 128 42.60 -5.90 32.47
N ASN A 129 41.45 -5.65 31.85
CA ASN A 129 41.32 -4.88 30.61
C ASN A 129 40.91 -3.42 30.89
N LYS A 130 41.15 -2.51 29.94
CA LYS A 130 40.87 -1.07 30.06
C LYS A 130 39.95 -0.57 28.95
N GLY A 131 39.37 0.62 29.14
CA GLY A 131 38.53 1.26 28.13
C GLY A 131 37.27 0.44 27.84
N ILE A 132 36.95 0.20 26.56
CA ILE A 132 35.80 -0.63 26.17
C ILE A 132 36.03 -2.13 26.42
N ASP A 133 37.28 -2.56 26.51
CA ASP A 133 37.64 -3.98 26.66
C ASP A 133 37.34 -4.51 28.07
N LYS A 134 37.13 -3.61 29.04
CA LYS A 134 36.76 -3.99 30.41
C LYS A 134 35.35 -4.57 30.50
N TYR A 135 34.45 -4.28 29.56
CA TYR A 135 33.07 -4.75 29.64
C TYR A 135 32.92 -6.12 28.97
N ARG A 136 32.24 -7.06 29.65
CA ARG A 136 31.98 -8.40 29.12
C ARG A 136 31.00 -8.37 27.96
N LEU A 137 29.98 -7.52 28.05
CA LEU A 137 29.00 -7.27 27.01
C LEU A 137 29.08 -5.79 26.60
N LEU A 138 29.11 -5.54 25.30
CA LEU A 138 28.95 -4.23 24.70
C LEU A 138 27.65 -4.25 23.89
N PRO A 139 26.56 -3.64 24.38
CA PRO A 139 25.33 -3.53 23.61
C PRO A 139 25.50 -2.51 22.46
N THR A 140 24.41 -2.29 21.72
CA THR A 140 24.37 -1.31 20.62
C THR A 140 24.79 0.08 21.09
N GLN A 141 25.20 0.94 20.17
CA GLN A 141 25.67 2.29 20.44
C GLN A 141 24.62 3.12 21.19
N ALA A 142 23.35 2.98 20.82
CA ALA A 142 22.23 3.66 21.47
C ALA A 142 22.10 3.29 22.96
N ASP A 143 22.37 2.03 23.30
CA ASP A 143 22.22 1.48 24.65
C ASP A 143 23.50 1.61 25.49
N ARG A 144 24.65 1.81 24.83
CA ARG A 144 25.98 1.67 25.44
C ARG A 144 26.22 2.67 26.57
N ALA A 145 25.74 3.91 26.45
CA ALA A 145 25.92 4.91 27.49
C ALA A 145 25.18 4.53 28.78
N ALA A 146 23.90 4.18 28.66
CA ALA A 146 23.05 3.76 29.77
C ALA A 146 23.58 2.47 30.43
N TYR A 147 23.92 1.47 29.61
CA TYR A 147 24.48 0.21 30.08
C TYR A 147 25.79 0.39 30.86
N LYS A 148 26.72 1.20 30.34
CA LYS A 148 27.99 1.50 31.03
C LYS A 148 27.77 2.24 32.34
N ALA A 149 26.83 3.18 32.38
CA ALA A 149 26.51 3.92 33.60
C ALA A 149 26.06 2.97 34.73
N ILE A 150 25.29 1.93 34.42
CA ILE A 150 24.85 0.93 35.39
C ILE A 150 26.00 -0.01 35.80
N VAL A 151 26.76 -0.53 34.83
CA VAL A 151 27.91 -1.42 35.13
C VAL A 151 28.96 -0.71 35.98
N ASP A 152 29.22 0.57 35.71
CA ASP A 152 30.21 1.37 36.43
C ASP A 152 29.66 2.04 37.69
N GLU A 153 28.41 1.75 38.08
CA GLU A 153 27.76 2.26 39.30
C GLU A 153 27.74 3.80 39.36
N HIS A 154 27.49 4.44 38.22
CA HIS A 154 27.43 5.90 38.15
C HIS A 154 26.18 6.41 38.89
N PRO A 155 26.24 7.56 39.60
CA PRO A 155 25.09 8.15 40.31
C PRO A 155 23.84 8.46 39.46
N HIS A 156 23.93 8.32 38.14
CA HIS A 156 22.84 8.56 37.18
C HIS A 156 22.41 7.27 36.48
N ALA A 157 22.79 6.10 37.00
CA ALA A 157 22.32 4.80 36.52
C ALA A 157 20.78 4.68 36.66
N GLY A 158 20.12 4.01 35.71
CA GLY A 158 18.68 3.78 35.74
C GLY A 158 17.82 4.88 35.08
N GLY A 159 18.33 5.55 34.02
CA GLY A 159 17.59 6.58 33.28
C GLY A 159 16.29 6.10 32.60
N ASP A 160 15.61 7.02 31.89
CA ASP A 160 14.28 6.78 31.29
C ASP A 160 14.30 5.94 29.99
N ASP A 161 15.49 5.57 29.49
CA ASP A 161 15.62 4.69 28.34
C ASP A 161 15.26 3.23 28.66
N ARG A 162 15.22 2.38 27.63
CA ARG A 162 14.83 0.96 27.78
C ARG A 162 15.78 0.16 28.67
N VAL A 163 17.07 0.49 28.66
CA VAL A 163 18.09 -0.19 29.49
C VAL A 163 17.90 0.21 30.95
N GLY A 164 17.74 1.51 31.21
CA GLY A 164 17.45 2.04 32.55
C GLY A 164 16.11 1.52 33.11
N PHE A 165 15.06 1.44 32.29
CA PHE A 165 13.79 0.82 32.65
C PHE A 165 13.97 -0.65 33.11
N ALA A 166 14.73 -1.45 32.36
CA ALA A 166 14.99 -2.84 32.74
C ALA A 166 15.79 -2.96 34.04
N TYR A 167 16.78 -2.09 34.25
CA TYR A 167 17.54 -2.04 35.50
C TYR A 167 16.66 -1.69 36.69
N ASN A 168 15.82 -0.66 36.57
CA ASN A 168 14.89 -0.26 37.63
C ASN A 168 13.87 -1.35 37.93
N PHE A 169 13.39 -2.06 36.90
CA PHE A 169 12.51 -3.20 37.06
C PHE A 169 13.17 -4.32 37.89
N PHE A 170 14.37 -4.77 37.53
CA PHE A 170 15.06 -5.83 38.27
C PHE A 170 15.46 -5.37 39.67
N SER A 171 15.93 -4.13 39.83
CA SER A 171 16.26 -3.52 41.13
C SER A 171 15.05 -3.54 42.08
N SER A 172 13.87 -3.20 41.57
CA SER A 172 12.62 -3.29 42.34
C SER A 172 12.26 -4.73 42.72
N LYS A 173 12.52 -5.71 41.84
CA LYS A 173 12.23 -7.13 42.10
C LYS A 173 13.17 -7.72 43.14
N VAL A 174 14.47 -7.42 43.07
CA VAL A 174 15.49 -7.95 44.00
C VAL A 174 15.42 -7.33 45.39
N GLY A 175 14.88 -6.11 45.54
CA GLY A 175 14.85 -5.38 46.81
C GLY A 175 14.17 -6.09 47.98
N LYS A 176 13.30 -7.07 47.71
CA LYS A 176 12.59 -7.87 48.72
C LYS A 176 13.28 -9.18 49.13
N TYR A 177 14.39 -9.55 48.49
CA TYR A 177 15.08 -10.82 48.69
C TYR A 177 16.25 -10.71 49.68
N THR A 178 16.56 -11.80 50.37
CA THR A 178 17.69 -11.91 51.30
C THR A 178 18.99 -12.22 50.56
N GLU A 179 20.15 -12.05 51.20
CA GLU A 179 21.46 -12.43 50.63
C GLU A 179 21.45 -13.87 50.09
N GLU A 180 20.90 -14.81 50.86
CA GLU A 180 20.81 -16.22 50.47
C GLU A 180 19.95 -16.41 49.21
N ASP A 181 18.84 -15.69 49.09
CA ASP A 181 17.98 -15.77 47.91
C ASP A 181 18.65 -15.17 46.67
N LEU A 182 19.37 -14.05 46.84
CA LEU A 182 20.06 -13.37 45.76
C LEU A 182 21.19 -14.25 45.19
N LEU A 183 21.96 -14.92 46.07
CA LEU A 183 22.99 -15.88 45.67
C LEU A 183 22.40 -17.08 44.92
N LYS A 184 21.20 -17.54 45.30
CA LYS A 184 20.49 -18.62 44.56
C LYS A 184 20.03 -18.18 43.17
N ILE A 185 19.52 -16.95 43.05
CA ILE A 185 19.11 -16.41 41.75
C ILE A 185 20.34 -16.23 40.85
N GLU A 186 21.46 -15.77 41.40
CA GLU A 186 22.73 -15.69 40.66
C GLU A 186 23.21 -17.08 40.20
N GLU A 187 23.17 -18.09 41.07
CA GLU A 187 23.54 -19.46 40.72
C GLU A 187 22.62 -20.00 39.60
N THR A 188 21.33 -19.67 39.67
CA THR A 188 20.35 -20.01 38.65
C THR A 188 20.75 -19.41 37.29
N ILE A 189 21.03 -18.11 37.26
CA ILE A 189 21.49 -17.41 36.05
C ILE A 189 22.76 -18.05 35.49
N GLY A 190 23.76 -18.32 36.34
CA GLY A 190 25.07 -18.82 35.93
C GLY A 190 25.07 -20.28 35.46
N HIS A 191 24.35 -21.16 36.15
CA HIS A 191 24.49 -22.62 36.03
C HIS A 191 23.23 -23.36 35.57
N ARG A 192 22.03 -22.80 35.79
CA ARG A 192 20.75 -23.50 35.56
C ARG A 192 20.02 -23.06 34.31
N LEU A 193 20.47 -21.99 33.67
CA LEU A 193 19.99 -21.57 32.36
C LEU A 193 20.82 -22.22 31.26
N SER A 194 20.23 -23.17 30.56
CA SER A 194 20.81 -23.75 29.34
C SER A 194 20.61 -22.80 28.17
N LEU A 195 21.71 -22.50 27.48
CA LEU A 195 21.77 -21.76 26.23
C LEU A 195 22.38 -22.65 25.16
N VAL A 196 21.93 -22.50 23.92
CA VAL A 196 22.65 -23.09 22.77
C VAL A 196 23.53 -22.01 22.17
N ASP A 197 24.85 -22.16 22.28
CA ASP A 197 25.79 -21.29 21.57
C ASP A 197 26.07 -21.84 20.18
N ILE A 198 25.70 -21.07 19.16
CA ILE A 198 25.98 -21.43 17.76
C ILE A 198 27.15 -20.58 17.31
N GLN A 199 28.31 -21.21 17.13
CA GLN A 199 29.51 -20.55 16.66
C GLN A 199 29.64 -20.71 15.14
N ALA A 200 29.68 -19.58 14.44
CA ALA A 200 30.02 -19.51 13.03
C ALA A 200 31.54 -19.69 12.86
N GLU A 201 31.95 -20.53 11.89
CA GLU A 201 33.36 -20.70 11.53
C GLU A 201 33.84 -19.53 10.66
N ALA A 202 35.16 -19.31 10.56
CA ALA A 202 35.72 -18.18 9.79
C ALA A 202 35.36 -18.19 8.28
N GLY A 203 34.92 -19.33 7.75
CA GLY A 203 34.40 -19.47 6.38
C GLY A 203 32.87 -19.53 6.28
N ASP A 204 32.15 -19.55 7.40
CA ASP A 204 30.69 -19.56 7.39
C ASP A 204 30.16 -18.21 6.91
N ASN A 205 29.13 -18.25 6.05
CA ASN A 205 28.45 -17.05 5.61
C ASN A 205 27.51 -16.54 6.72
N VAL A 206 28.04 -15.69 7.60
CA VAL A 206 27.33 -15.07 8.73
C VAL A 206 26.01 -14.42 8.29
N PHE A 207 25.95 -13.90 7.05
CA PHE A 207 24.73 -13.31 6.49
C PHE A 207 23.61 -14.33 6.29
N ARG A 208 23.91 -15.51 5.75
CA ARG A 208 22.90 -16.56 5.56
C ARG A 208 22.36 -17.06 6.90
N ILE A 209 23.22 -17.12 7.91
CA ILE A 209 22.84 -17.49 9.27
C ILE A 209 21.88 -16.44 9.82
N PHE A 210 22.25 -15.17 9.73
CA PHE A 210 21.41 -14.04 10.15
C PHE A 210 20.05 -14.01 9.43
N GLU A 211 20.01 -14.16 8.10
CA GLU A 211 18.74 -14.21 7.34
C GLU A 211 17.85 -15.38 7.76
N SER A 212 18.43 -16.57 7.90
CA SER A 212 17.67 -17.77 8.26
C SER A 212 17.02 -17.67 9.66
N LEU A 213 17.71 -17.03 10.61
CA LEU A 213 17.24 -16.87 11.99
C LEU A 213 16.22 -15.75 12.14
N ASN A 214 16.33 -14.66 11.37
CA ASN A 214 15.34 -13.58 11.44
C ASN A 214 14.00 -13.94 10.79
N ASN A 215 13.97 -15.00 9.97
CA ASN A 215 12.74 -15.48 9.33
C ASN A 215 11.78 -16.21 10.29
N THR A 216 12.19 -16.50 11.53
CA THR A 216 11.39 -17.27 12.51
C THR A 216 10.85 -16.42 13.68
N GLY A 217 11.13 -15.11 13.73
CA GLY A 217 10.74 -14.20 14.80
C GLY A 217 9.95 -12.95 14.36
N LYS A 218 9.93 -11.89 15.18
CA LYS A 218 9.40 -10.57 14.77
C LYS A 218 10.31 -10.01 13.66
N GLY A 219 9.85 -10.12 12.42
CA GLY A 219 10.63 -9.80 11.22
C GLY A 219 11.18 -8.38 11.23
N LEU A 220 12.43 -8.25 10.78
CA LEU A 220 13.07 -6.96 10.52
C LEU A 220 12.45 -6.31 9.27
N SER A 221 12.44 -4.97 9.22
CA SER A 221 12.05 -4.26 7.99
C SER A 221 13.07 -4.50 6.87
N GLN A 222 12.68 -4.25 5.61
CA GLN A 222 13.60 -4.34 4.47
C GLN A 222 14.81 -3.40 4.65
N THR A 223 14.56 -2.21 5.19
CA THR A 223 15.59 -1.21 5.48
C THR A 223 16.51 -1.65 6.61
N ASP A 224 16.00 -2.30 7.66
CA ASP A 224 16.84 -2.90 8.70
C ASP A 224 17.74 -3.99 8.10
N LEU A 225 17.20 -4.88 7.28
CA LEU A 225 18.00 -5.90 6.60
C LEU A 225 19.11 -5.28 5.73
N LEU A 226 18.76 -4.23 4.98
CA LEU A 226 19.72 -3.50 4.15
C LEU A 226 20.81 -2.81 4.98
N ARG A 227 20.44 -2.08 6.04
CA ARG A 227 21.38 -1.49 7.00
C ARG A 227 22.36 -2.54 7.49
N ASN A 228 21.82 -3.68 7.90
CA ASN A 228 22.62 -4.73 8.50
C ASN A 228 23.62 -5.31 7.52
N TYR A 229 23.18 -5.53 6.29
CA TYR A 229 24.04 -5.99 5.22
C TYR A 229 25.16 -4.99 4.90
N VAL A 230 24.84 -3.69 4.79
CA VAL A 230 25.84 -2.63 4.53
C VAL A 230 26.93 -2.63 5.60
N PHE A 231 26.57 -2.66 6.89
CA PHE A 231 27.58 -2.58 7.96
C PHE A 231 28.35 -3.87 8.20
N MET A 232 27.81 -5.02 7.82
CA MET A 232 28.59 -6.26 7.77
C MET A 232 29.65 -6.24 6.66
N LEU A 233 29.47 -5.44 5.60
CA LEU A 233 30.47 -5.19 4.56
C LEU A 233 31.48 -4.08 4.92
N LEU A 234 31.35 -3.46 6.10
CA LEU A 234 32.24 -2.42 6.64
C LEU A 234 32.88 -2.84 7.98
N PRO A 235 33.64 -3.95 8.03
CA PRO A 235 34.19 -4.45 9.29
C PRO A 235 35.22 -3.51 9.96
N GLU A 236 35.93 -2.66 9.22
CA GLU A 236 36.90 -1.71 9.79
C GLU A 236 36.32 -0.31 10.01
N SER A 237 35.62 0.25 9.01
CA SER A 237 35.10 1.63 9.03
C SER A 237 33.62 1.76 9.39
N GLY A 238 32.94 0.65 9.74
CA GLY A 238 31.49 0.64 9.94
C GLY A 238 30.99 1.61 11.02
N GLN A 239 31.76 1.85 12.08
CA GLN A 239 31.37 2.82 13.12
C GLN A 239 31.40 4.26 12.60
N GLU A 240 32.47 4.64 11.90
CA GLU A 240 32.62 5.98 11.31
C GLU A 240 31.53 6.24 10.26
N VAL A 241 31.30 5.30 9.34
CA VAL A 241 30.24 5.42 8.32
C VAL A 241 28.85 5.48 8.95
N TYR A 242 28.62 4.77 10.05
CA TYR A 242 27.35 4.84 10.77
C TYR A 242 27.12 6.22 11.37
N GLU A 243 28.09 6.73 12.14
CA GLU A 243 27.98 8.00 12.87
C GLU A 243 27.96 9.21 11.92
N GLU A 244 28.76 9.20 10.85
CA GLU A 244 28.93 10.35 9.96
C GLU A 244 27.95 10.39 8.79
N VAL A 245 27.41 9.25 8.35
CA VAL A 245 26.62 9.17 7.10
C VAL A 245 25.25 8.53 7.34
N TRP A 246 25.21 7.30 7.85
CA TRP A 246 23.95 6.54 7.93
C TRP A 246 22.99 7.08 8.99
N LEU A 247 23.47 7.34 10.21
CA LEU A 247 22.62 7.81 11.30
C LEU A 247 22.00 9.19 10.98
N PRO A 248 22.77 10.21 10.52
CA PRO A 248 22.18 11.47 10.07
C PRO A 248 21.12 11.28 8.97
N MET A 249 21.41 10.47 7.95
CA MET A 249 20.45 10.14 6.89
C MET A 249 19.17 9.49 7.45
N GLN A 250 19.32 8.56 8.41
CA GLN A 250 18.20 7.86 9.02
C GLN A 250 17.32 8.77 9.88
N GLU A 251 17.94 9.69 10.63
CA GLU A 251 17.22 10.69 11.43
C GLU A 251 16.51 11.73 10.57
N GLU A 252 17.13 12.14 9.46
CA GLU A 252 16.58 13.11 8.51
C GLU A 252 15.37 12.56 7.74
N LEU A 253 15.44 11.32 7.26
CA LEU A 253 14.42 10.75 6.37
C LEU A 253 13.35 9.94 7.10
N GLY A 254 13.70 9.32 8.22
CA GLY A 254 12.84 8.34 8.90
C GLY A 254 12.72 7.00 8.14
N PRO A 255 12.08 5.99 8.77
CA PRO A 255 12.10 4.61 8.29
C PRO A 255 11.36 4.39 6.96
N GLU A 256 10.18 5.00 6.76
CA GLU A 256 9.36 4.82 5.56
C GLU A 256 10.00 5.46 4.32
N THR A 257 10.57 6.65 4.48
CA THR A 257 11.28 7.35 3.40
C THR A 257 12.56 6.63 3.03
N LEU A 258 13.29 6.06 3.99
CA LEU A 258 14.47 5.24 3.71
C LEU A 258 14.13 4.00 2.89
N GLU A 259 13.02 3.32 3.19
CA GLU A 259 12.57 2.17 2.39
C GLU A 259 12.23 2.59 0.96
N THR A 260 11.52 3.72 0.83
CA THR A 260 11.19 4.32 -0.47
C THR A 260 12.45 4.71 -1.25
N LEU A 261 13.44 5.31 -0.58
CA LEU A 261 14.73 5.70 -1.16
C LEU A 261 15.50 4.49 -1.66
N ALA A 262 15.60 3.43 -0.86
CA ALA A 262 16.31 2.21 -1.24
C ALA A 262 15.65 1.52 -2.46
N TRP A 263 14.31 1.58 -2.57
CA TRP A 263 13.60 1.15 -3.77
C TRP A 263 13.90 2.04 -4.97
N LEU A 264 13.79 3.37 -4.81
CA LEU A 264 14.02 4.33 -5.89
C LEU A 264 15.44 4.25 -6.44
N ASP A 265 16.45 4.05 -5.60
CA ASP A 265 17.84 3.87 -6.02
C ASP A 265 18.01 2.67 -6.97
N LEU A 266 17.28 1.55 -6.77
CA LEU A 266 17.26 0.43 -7.72
C LEU A 266 16.63 0.84 -9.05
N VAL A 267 15.48 1.52 -9.00
CA VAL A 267 14.74 1.96 -10.18
C VAL A 267 15.57 2.95 -11.02
N LEU A 268 16.22 3.93 -10.37
CA LEU A 268 17.09 4.90 -11.02
C LEU A 268 18.32 4.25 -11.69
N ARG A 269 18.76 3.10 -11.17
CA ARG A 269 19.85 2.31 -11.75
C ARG A 269 19.39 1.33 -12.83
N GLY A 270 18.11 1.35 -13.20
CA GLY A 270 17.56 0.64 -14.34
C GLY A 270 16.81 -0.65 -14.00
N ASP A 271 16.59 -0.97 -12.72
CA ASP A 271 15.72 -2.09 -12.33
C ASP A 271 14.24 -1.66 -12.31
N GLU A 272 13.63 -1.65 -13.49
CA GLU A 272 12.22 -1.28 -13.68
C GLU A 272 11.22 -2.23 -12.99
N ARG A 273 11.69 -3.42 -12.55
CA ARG A 273 10.89 -4.47 -11.92
C ARG A 273 11.06 -4.53 -10.40
N ALA A 274 11.89 -3.66 -9.84
CA ALA A 274 12.12 -3.58 -8.40
C ALA A 274 10.79 -3.38 -7.66
N LYS A 275 10.56 -4.22 -6.64
CA LYS A 275 9.40 -4.10 -5.74
C LYS A 275 9.87 -3.66 -4.36
N GLN A 276 9.09 -2.81 -3.71
CA GLN A 276 9.36 -2.36 -2.33
C GLN A 276 9.52 -3.53 -1.34
N SER A 277 8.70 -4.58 -1.48
CA SER A 277 8.77 -5.78 -0.63
C SER A 277 10.03 -6.64 -0.83
N GLU A 278 10.80 -6.40 -1.89
CA GLU A 278 11.98 -7.19 -2.29
C GLU A 278 13.26 -6.31 -2.36
N VAL A 279 13.20 -5.07 -1.86
CA VAL A 279 14.29 -4.06 -1.96
C VAL A 279 15.60 -4.59 -1.41
N TYR A 280 15.54 -5.32 -0.29
CA TYR A 280 16.74 -5.89 0.32
C TYR A 280 17.49 -6.80 -0.65
N HIS A 281 16.79 -7.69 -1.36
CA HIS A 281 17.42 -8.63 -2.28
C HIS A 281 18.10 -7.92 -3.46
N GLY A 282 17.42 -6.95 -4.09
CA GLY A 282 17.99 -6.17 -5.19
C GLY A 282 19.21 -5.36 -4.75
N GLN A 283 19.12 -4.71 -3.59
CA GLN A 283 20.22 -3.91 -3.03
C GLN A 283 21.41 -4.78 -2.63
N LYS A 284 21.16 -5.96 -2.04
CA LYS A 284 22.20 -6.94 -1.68
C LYS A 284 23.01 -7.36 -2.90
N GLU A 285 22.35 -7.78 -3.98
CA GLU A 285 23.04 -8.26 -5.20
C GLU A 285 23.95 -7.18 -5.81
N ARG A 286 23.56 -5.91 -5.69
CA ARG A 286 24.37 -4.76 -6.10
C ARG A 286 25.56 -4.54 -5.18
N LEU A 287 25.29 -4.40 -3.88
CA LEU A 287 26.29 -4.00 -2.89
C LEU A 287 27.36 -5.07 -2.67
N GLU A 288 27.05 -6.35 -2.85
CA GLU A 288 28.03 -7.46 -2.76
C GLU A 288 29.21 -7.30 -3.74
N LYS A 289 28.97 -6.66 -4.88
CA LYS A 289 29.95 -6.46 -5.96
C LYS A 289 30.87 -5.26 -5.70
N VAL A 290 30.50 -4.34 -4.81
CA VAL A 290 31.19 -3.05 -4.60
C VAL A 290 32.54 -3.22 -3.87
N PRO A 291 32.64 -3.93 -2.72
CA PRO A 291 33.91 -4.12 -2.03
C PRO A 291 34.96 -4.86 -2.89
N GLN A 292 34.52 -5.72 -3.81
CA GLN A 292 35.41 -6.45 -4.73
C GLN A 292 36.10 -5.51 -5.73
N ALA A 293 35.49 -4.37 -6.04
CA ALA A 293 35.99 -3.39 -7.00
C ALA A 293 36.83 -2.26 -6.35
N GLY A 294 36.59 -1.94 -5.07
CA GLY A 294 37.26 -0.79 -4.43
C GLY A 294 37.32 -0.78 -2.89
N GLY A 295 37.06 -1.93 -2.24
CA GLY A 295 37.10 -2.08 -0.78
C GLY A 295 36.05 -1.24 -0.04
N GLU A 296 36.27 -1.02 1.27
CA GLU A 296 35.34 -0.26 2.13
C GLU A 296 35.16 1.20 1.69
N LYS A 297 36.16 1.82 1.06
CA LYS A 297 36.07 3.20 0.55
C LYS A 297 35.02 3.34 -0.55
N ALA A 298 34.93 2.38 -1.46
CA ALA A 298 33.90 2.38 -2.50
C ALA A 298 32.51 2.17 -1.90
N LEU A 299 32.39 1.33 -0.87
CA LEU A 299 31.13 1.12 -0.18
C LEU A 299 30.68 2.36 0.61
N ARG A 300 31.59 3.06 1.30
CA ARG A 300 31.30 4.36 1.92
C ARG A 300 30.75 5.35 0.90
N ALA A 301 31.38 5.45 -0.28
CA ALA A 301 30.91 6.32 -1.35
C ALA A 301 29.49 5.97 -1.82
N GLU A 302 29.12 4.67 -1.89
CA GLU A 302 27.74 4.27 -2.23
C GLU A 302 26.73 4.70 -1.14
N VAL A 303 27.09 4.62 0.15
CA VAL A 303 26.22 5.09 1.24
C VAL A 303 26.08 6.62 1.20
N GLU A 304 27.16 7.35 0.92
CA GLU A 304 27.14 8.81 0.74
C GLU A 304 26.28 9.23 -0.48
N GLN A 305 26.36 8.49 -1.60
CA GLN A 305 25.50 8.72 -2.76
C GLN A 305 24.02 8.43 -2.45
N LEU A 306 23.73 7.38 -1.67
CA LEU A 306 22.38 7.09 -1.21
C LEU A 306 21.83 8.24 -0.35
N TRP A 307 22.64 8.80 0.56
CA TRP A 307 22.23 9.95 1.36
C TRP A 307 21.95 11.19 0.51
N ARG A 308 22.83 11.51 -0.44
CA ARG A 308 22.61 12.62 -1.39
C ARG A 308 21.29 12.42 -2.16
N LEU A 309 21.00 11.20 -2.61
CA LEU A 309 19.72 10.88 -3.25
C LEU A 309 18.54 11.06 -2.30
N GLY A 310 18.71 10.73 -1.02
CA GLY A 310 17.75 10.96 0.06
C GLY A 310 17.38 12.43 0.23
N GLN A 311 18.37 13.33 0.22
CA GLN A 311 18.16 14.78 0.29
C GLN A 311 17.37 15.30 -0.92
N LEU A 312 17.67 14.80 -2.12
CA LEU A 312 16.91 15.14 -3.32
C LEU A 312 15.48 14.61 -3.25
N LEU A 313 15.29 13.40 -2.71
CA LEU A 313 13.96 12.83 -2.49
C LEU A 313 13.16 13.64 -1.46
N GLN A 314 13.79 14.10 -0.38
CA GLN A 314 13.12 14.91 0.64
C GLN A 314 12.52 16.18 0.03
N ARG A 315 13.22 16.85 -0.88
CA ARG A 315 12.67 18.00 -1.63
C ARG A 315 11.45 17.65 -2.49
N VAL A 316 11.36 16.41 -2.99
CA VAL A 316 10.19 15.94 -3.75
C VAL A 316 9.01 15.64 -2.82
N LEU A 317 9.28 15.06 -1.65
CA LEU A 317 8.25 14.65 -0.68
C LEU A 317 7.73 15.82 0.16
N ASP A 318 8.63 16.73 0.51
CA ASP A 318 8.35 17.97 1.24
C ASP A 318 8.96 19.13 0.45
N PRO A 319 8.18 19.72 -0.48
CA PRO A 319 8.63 20.84 -1.31
C PRO A 319 9.05 22.08 -0.52
N GLY A 320 8.76 22.16 0.79
CA GLY A 320 9.26 23.23 1.65
C GLY A 320 10.80 23.25 1.78
N PHE A 321 11.48 22.16 1.43
CA PHE A 321 12.95 22.08 1.35
C PHE A 321 13.52 22.46 -0.03
N GLU A 322 12.67 22.74 -1.02
CA GLU A 322 13.14 23.18 -2.33
C GLU A 322 13.44 24.67 -2.33
N ASP A 323 14.65 25.04 -2.78
CA ASP A 323 15.16 26.40 -2.74
C ASP A 323 14.46 27.32 -3.75
N ASP A 324 14.08 26.76 -4.91
CA ASP A 324 13.38 27.50 -5.96
C ASP A 324 11.86 27.50 -5.74
N PRO A 325 11.23 28.67 -5.58
CA PRO A 325 9.81 28.76 -5.23
C PRO A 325 8.88 28.24 -6.33
N GLU A 326 9.23 28.40 -7.62
CA GLU A 326 8.38 27.95 -8.72
C GLU A 326 8.43 26.42 -8.87
N LEU A 327 9.62 25.83 -8.71
CA LEU A 327 9.77 24.38 -8.66
C LEU A 327 9.07 23.78 -7.42
N ALA A 328 9.22 24.41 -6.26
CA ALA A 328 8.53 24.01 -5.04
C ALA A 328 7.00 24.01 -5.22
N GLU A 329 6.46 24.99 -5.94
CA GLU A 329 5.04 25.06 -6.26
C GLU A 329 4.62 23.89 -7.16
N VAL A 330 5.38 23.57 -8.20
CA VAL A 330 5.08 22.44 -9.11
C VAL A 330 5.11 21.11 -8.37
N LEU A 331 6.10 20.90 -7.50
CA LEU A 331 6.19 19.71 -6.66
C LEU A 331 5.02 19.63 -5.66
N THR A 332 4.63 20.76 -5.07
CA THR A 332 3.45 20.86 -4.20
C THR A 332 2.18 20.46 -4.93
N ARG A 333 2.02 20.86 -6.19
CA ARG A 333 0.87 20.45 -7.01
C ARG A 333 0.86 18.94 -7.25
N LEU A 334 2.01 18.35 -7.60
CA LEU A 334 2.12 16.90 -7.79
C LEU A 334 1.88 16.12 -6.49
N GLU A 335 2.32 16.60 -5.33
CA GLU A 335 2.02 15.93 -4.06
C GLU A 335 0.53 16.09 -3.70
N SER A 336 -0.07 17.25 -3.97
CA SER A 336 -1.51 17.48 -3.75
C SER A 336 -2.41 16.64 -4.68
N TRP A 337 -1.88 16.11 -5.78
CA TRP A 337 -2.57 15.15 -6.62
C TRP A 337 -2.80 13.79 -5.90
N GLY A 338 -2.01 13.50 -4.87
CA GLY A 338 -2.26 12.40 -3.92
C GLY A 338 -1.80 11.00 -4.35
N ASN A 339 -1.13 10.86 -5.49
CA ASN A 339 -0.52 9.59 -5.91
C ASN A 339 1.00 9.68 -5.90
N THR A 340 1.68 8.55 -5.67
CA THR A 340 3.15 8.52 -5.50
C THR A 340 3.88 8.03 -6.75
N ILE A 341 3.14 7.70 -7.81
CA ILE A 341 3.67 7.03 -9.01
C ILE A 341 4.68 7.88 -9.78
N TYR A 342 4.62 9.21 -9.66
CA TYR A 342 5.50 10.13 -10.39
C TYR A 342 6.92 10.22 -9.79
N ARG A 343 7.10 9.76 -8.54
CA ARG A 343 8.34 9.94 -7.75
C ARG A 343 9.61 9.42 -8.43
N PRO A 344 9.62 8.27 -9.16
CA PRO A 344 10.81 7.84 -9.90
C PRO A 344 11.29 8.86 -10.94
N LEU A 345 10.35 9.45 -11.69
CA LEU A 345 10.68 10.47 -12.67
C LEU A 345 11.10 11.77 -12.00
N ALA A 346 10.36 12.23 -10.99
CA ALA A 346 10.70 13.46 -10.27
C ALA A 346 12.10 13.37 -9.65
N LEU A 347 12.43 12.27 -8.97
CA LEU A 347 13.75 12.07 -8.40
C LEU A 347 14.84 12.00 -9.47
N ARG A 348 14.58 11.35 -10.62
CA ARG A 348 15.50 11.37 -11.75
C ARG A 348 15.80 12.79 -12.24
N LEU A 349 14.76 13.62 -12.36
CA LEU A 349 14.91 15.00 -12.79
C LEU A 349 15.72 15.82 -11.76
N MET A 350 15.47 15.62 -10.48
CA MET A 350 16.25 16.25 -9.39
C MET A 350 17.73 15.87 -9.47
N VAL A 351 18.03 14.59 -9.72
CA VAL A 351 19.41 14.10 -9.94
C VAL A 351 20.05 14.75 -11.17
N LEU A 352 19.32 14.89 -12.28
CA LEU A 352 19.85 15.53 -13.49
C LEU A 352 20.17 17.01 -13.26
N ARG A 353 19.33 17.73 -12.50
CA ARG A 353 19.61 19.12 -12.09
C ARG A 353 20.85 19.20 -11.20
N ASP A 354 20.91 18.35 -10.18
CA ASP A 354 22.03 18.30 -9.23
C ASP A 354 23.39 17.96 -9.91
N GLN A 355 23.34 17.23 -11.03
CA GLN A 355 24.51 16.94 -11.88
C GLN A 355 24.81 18.01 -12.94
N GLY A 356 23.99 19.06 -13.04
CA GLY A 356 24.14 20.13 -14.03
C GLY A 356 23.73 19.74 -15.46
N HIS A 357 22.94 18.68 -15.61
CA HIS A 357 22.40 18.22 -16.89
C HIS A 357 21.03 18.82 -17.24
N ALA A 358 20.38 19.48 -16.29
CA ALA A 358 19.12 20.21 -16.46
C ALA A 358 19.15 21.48 -15.61
N ASP A 359 18.45 22.52 -16.05
CA ASP A 359 18.16 23.70 -15.22
C ASP A 359 16.78 23.58 -14.56
N THR A 360 16.48 24.52 -13.67
CA THR A 360 15.20 24.57 -12.97
C THR A 360 14.01 24.71 -13.92
N ASP A 361 14.16 25.49 -15.00
CA ASP A 361 13.11 25.70 -16.00
C ASP A 361 12.77 24.42 -16.79
N ASP A 362 13.79 23.59 -17.10
CA ASP A 362 13.60 22.27 -17.67
C ASP A 362 12.81 21.37 -16.69
N LEU A 363 13.09 21.43 -15.40
CA LEU A 363 12.38 20.66 -14.37
C LEU A 363 10.92 21.10 -14.22
N ILE A 364 10.67 22.41 -14.13
CA ILE A 364 9.33 22.99 -14.03
C ILE A 364 8.47 22.54 -15.22
N ARG A 365 9.01 22.64 -16.45
CA ARG A 365 8.32 22.18 -17.66
C ARG A 365 8.10 20.67 -17.66
N ALA A 366 9.12 19.88 -17.33
CA ALA A 366 9.04 18.42 -17.31
C ALA A 366 7.98 17.91 -16.32
N LEU A 367 7.95 18.46 -15.10
CA LEU A 367 6.97 18.11 -14.07
C LEU A 367 5.57 18.64 -14.42
N GLY A 368 5.48 19.79 -15.10
CA GLY A 368 4.23 20.28 -15.69
C GLY A 368 3.65 19.32 -16.74
N TYR A 369 4.49 18.67 -17.55
CA TYR A 369 4.04 17.61 -18.47
C TYR A 369 3.53 16.37 -17.73
N VAL A 370 4.13 16.02 -16.59
CA VAL A 370 3.63 14.94 -15.73
C VAL A 370 2.26 15.28 -15.16
N GLU A 371 2.08 16.50 -14.63
CA GLU A 371 0.78 16.99 -14.15
C GLU A 371 -0.27 16.91 -15.27
N SER A 372 0.05 17.45 -16.45
CA SER A 372 -0.85 17.41 -17.61
C SER A 372 -1.22 15.99 -18.03
N PHE A 373 -0.23 15.10 -18.11
CA PHE A 373 -0.44 13.70 -18.47
C PHE A 373 -1.42 13.01 -17.53
N LEU A 374 -1.26 13.20 -16.21
CA LEU A 374 -2.14 12.61 -15.20
C LEU A 374 -3.54 13.22 -15.23
N VAL A 375 -3.64 14.54 -15.27
CA VAL A 375 -4.93 15.26 -15.25
C VAL A 375 -5.74 14.98 -16.51
N ARG A 376 -5.13 15.11 -17.70
CA ARG A 376 -5.85 14.88 -18.97
C ARG A 376 -6.37 13.46 -19.05
N ARG A 377 -5.58 12.46 -18.61
CA ARG A 377 -6.01 11.06 -18.56
C ARG A 377 -7.18 10.85 -17.62
N MET A 378 -7.19 11.49 -16.45
CA MET A 378 -8.31 11.41 -15.52
C MET A 378 -9.58 12.00 -16.14
N ILE A 379 -9.52 13.22 -16.70
CA ILE A 379 -10.67 13.90 -17.31
C ILE A 379 -11.21 13.09 -18.50
N ALA A 380 -10.31 12.61 -19.37
CA ALA A 380 -10.66 11.77 -20.51
C ALA A 380 -11.01 10.32 -20.13
N GLY A 381 -10.93 9.96 -18.84
CA GLY A 381 -11.20 8.64 -18.28
C GLY A 381 -10.39 7.51 -18.91
N VAL A 382 -9.11 7.76 -19.14
CA VAL A 382 -8.13 6.76 -19.55
C VAL A 382 -7.77 5.89 -18.33
N PRO A 383 -7.86 4.55 -18.41
CA PRO A 383 -7.57 3.65 -17.30
C PRO A 383 -6.19 3.88 -16.67
N THR A 384 -6.06 3.70 -15.36
CA THR A 384 -4.80 3.88 -14.61
C THR A 384 -3.85 2.69 -14.71
N GLN A 385 -4.28 1.58 -15.33
CA GLN A 385 -3.46 0.40 -15.55
C GLN A 385 -2.17 0.76 -16.31
N GLY A 386 -1.05 0.21 -15.83
CA GLY A 386 0.27 0.43 -16.42
C GLY A 386 0.95 1.76 -16.06
N LEU A 387 0.27 2.69 -15.34
CA LEU A 387 0.88 3.96 -14.93
C LEU A 387 2.16 3.76 -14.13
N ASN A 388 2.16 2.83 -13.15
CA ASN A 388 3.34 2.53 -12.35
C ASN A 388 4.55 2.17 -13.26
N ARG A 389 4.34 1.28 -14.24
CA ARG A 389 5.39 0.87 -15.17
C ARG A 389 5.89 2.01 -16.06
N ILE A 390 5.02 2.93 -16.47
CA ILE A 390 5.42 4.12 -17.25
C ILE A 390 6.41 4.96 -16.44
N PHE A 391 6.16 5.18 -15.15
CA PHE A 391 7.05 6.01 -14.34
C PHE A 391 8.28 5.26 -13.84
N THR A 392 8.20 3.96 -13.50
CA THR A 392 9.39 3.19 -13.11
C THR A 392 10.36 2.92 -14.27
N SER A 393 9.88 2.88 -15.51
CA SER A 393 10.76 2.79 -16.69
C SER A 393 11.36 4.13 -17.13
N SER A 394 10.80 5.25 -16.67
CA SER A 394 11.23 6.58 -17.10
C SER A 394 12.69 6.93 -16.79
N PRO A 395 13.32 6.54 -15.65
CA PRO A 395 14.70 6.96 -15.37
C PRO A 395 15.73 6.40 -16.36
N LYS A 396 15.44 5.23 -16.94
CA LYS A 396 16.26 4.62 -17.98
C LYS A 396 16.14 5.33 -19.32
N GLU A 397 14.96 5.87 -19.63
CA GLU A 397 14.67 6.53 -20.91
C GLU A 397 15.06 8.02 -20.88
N ILE A 398 14.97 8.67 -19.72
CA ILE A 398 15.36 10.07 -19.52
C ILE A 398 16.84 10.12 -19.13
N GLN A 399 17.70 10.25 -20.15
CA GLN A 399 19.16 10.34 -20.04
C GLN A 399 19.66 11.77 -20.26
N PRO A 400 20.88 12.11 -19.79
CA PRO A 400 21.51 13.39 -20.11
C PRO A 400 21.63 13.61 -21.63
N GLY A 401 21.32 14.82 -22.09
CA GLY A 401 21.52 15.25 -23.48
C GLY A 401 20.28 15.94 -24.08
N GLY A 402 20.49 17.08 -24.74
CA GLY A 402 19.39 17.92 -25.23
C GLY A 402 18.59 18.56 -24.09
N SER A 403 17.39 19.04 -24.39
CA SER A 403 16.46 19.52 -23.35
C SER A 403 15.81 18.33 -22.65
N ILE A 404 15.91 18.32 -21.32
CA ILE A 404 15.33 17.26 -20.49
C ILE A 404 13.80 17.35 -20.50
N ALA A 405 13.25 18.57 -20.49
CA ALA A 405 11.81 18.79 -20.62
C ALA A 405 11.24 18.16 -21.88
N GLU A 406 11.87 18.39 -23.03
CA GLU A 406 11.41 17.84 -24.32
C GLU A 406 11.55 16.32 -24.39
N SER A 407 12.54 15.75 -23.69
CA SER A 407 12.70 14.30 -23.57
C SER A 407 11.55 13.68 -22.78
N VAL A 408 11.14 14.31 -21.67
CA VAL A 408 9.96 13.90 -20.90
C VAL A 408 8.68 14.06 -21.70
N HIS A 409 8.52 15.18 -22.43
CA HIS A 409 7.36 15.42 -23.27
C HIS A 409 7.18 14.33 -24.34
N ARG A 410 8.27 14.03 -25.07
CA ARG A 410 8.27 12.98 -26.10
C ARG A 410 8.03 11.59 -25.50
N TYR A 411 8.65 11.31 -24.35
CA TYR A 411 8.43 10.07 -23.62
C TYR A 411 6.95 9.88 -23.30
N LEU A 412 6.32 10.80 -22.57
CA LEU A 412 4.90 10.68 -22.21
C LEU A 412 3.96 10.70 -23.43
N SER A 413 4.38 11.29 -24.55
CA SER A 413 3.62 11.36 -25.80
C SER A 413 3.59 10.08 -26.62
N ASP A 414 4.24 8.99 -26.20
CA ASP A 414 4.13 7.71 -26.92
C ASP A 414 2.64 7.30 -27.06
N PRO A 415 2.15 6.99 -28.27
CA PRO A 415 0.73 6.66 -28.49
C PRO A 415 0.21 5.53 -27.59
N ARG A 416 1.07 4.57 -27.22
CA ARG A 416 0.73 3.46 -26.31
C ARG A 416 0.41 3.95 -24.90
N ARG A 417 0.96 5.10 -24.51
CA ARG A 417 0.72 5.77 -23.23
C ARG A 417 -0.54 6.62 -23.23
N ARG A 418 -1.29 6.71 -24.35
CA ARG A 418 -2.66 7.28 -24.41
C ARG A 418 -2.79 8.64 -23.70
N TRP A 419 -1.89 9.59 -23.99
CA TRP A 419 -2.01 10.97 -23.50
C TRP A 419 -3.07 11.71 -24.32
N PRO A 420 -4.17 12.21 -23.71
CA PRO A 420 -5.25 12.84 -24.47
C PRO A 420 -4.86 14.16 -25.17
N SER A 421 -5.29 14.30 -26.42
CA SER A 421 -5.19 15.53 -27.21
C SER A 421 -6.13 16.62 -26.70
N ASP A 422 -5.99 17.86 -27.19
CA ASP A 422 -6.91 18.96 -26.88
C ASP A 422 -8.34 18.64 -27.32
N LYS A 423 -8.50 18.01 -28.49
CA LYS A 423 -9.80 17.58 -29.00
C LYS A 423 -10.45 16.59 -28.02
N THR A 424 -9.71 15.55 -27.64
CA THR A 424 -10.18 14.54 -26.67
C THR A 424 -10.51 15.16 -25.31
N LEU A 425 -9.69 16.11 -24.85
CA LEU A 425 -9.92 16.79 -23.58
C LEU A 425 -11.21 17.63 -23.63
N ARG A 426 -11.42 18.38 -24.71
CA ARG A 426 -12.63 19.18 -24.92
C ARG A 426 -13.90 18.33 -24.96
N GLU A 427 -13.87 17.24 -25.72
CA GLU A 427 -14.98 16.28 -25.78
C GLU A 427 -15.27 15.68 -24.38
N ALA A 428 -14.23 15.33 -23.63
CA ALA A 428 -14.37 14.78 -22.29
C ALA A 428 -14.95 15.77 -21.29
N VAL A 429 -14.49 17.02 -21.30
CA VAL A 429 -15.01 18.10 -20.45
C VAL A 429 -16.50 18.36 -20.70
N ALA A 430 -16.93 18.30 -21.97
CA ALA A 430 -18.30 18.56 -22.38
C ALA A 430 -19.27 17.41 -22.06
N HIS A 431 -18.81 16.16 -22.13
CA HIS A 431 -19.72 15.01 -22.21
C HIS A 431 -19.44 13.87 -21.22
N ARG A 432 -18.26 13.81 -20.56
CA ARG A 432 -17.99 12.77 -19.57
C ARG A 432 -18.43 13.18 -18.16
N ASN A 433 -18.81 12.16 -17.39
CA ASN A 433 -19.07 12.28 -15.96
C ASN A 433 -17.75 12.51 -15.20
N PHE A 434 -17.42 13.78 -14.96
CA PHE A 434 -16.26 14.19 -14.20
C PHE A 434 -16.40 13.90 -12.70
N TYR A 435 -17.62 14.04 -12.14
CA TYR A 435 -17.86 13.83 -10.71
C TYR A 435 -17.47 12.42 -10.21
N TRP A 436 -17.49 11.43 -11.10
CA TRP A 436 -17.11 10.04 -10.80
C TRP A 436 -15.72 9.66 -11.31
N SER A 437 -14.99 10.61 -11.88
CA SER A 437 -13.65 10.38 -12.41
C SER A 437 -12.61 10.52 -11.29
N GLY A 438 -11.65 9.59 -11.23
CA GLY A 438 -10.53 9.60 -10.28
C GLY A 438 -10.94 9.58 -8.80
N GLN A 439 -9.99 9.96 -7.93
CA GLN A 439 -10.21 10.08 -6.48
C GLN A 439 -10.79 11.46 -6.10
N ALA A 440 -11.43 11.59 -4.93
CA ALA A 440 -12.03 12.84 -4.47
C ALA A 440 -11.02 14.01 -4.44
N LEU A 441 -9.82 13.77 -3.91
CA LEU A 441 -8.75 14.77 -3.86
C LEU A 441 -8.37 15.27 -5.26
N GLN A 442 -8.33 14.39 -6.26
CA GLN A 442 -7.98 14.72 -7.65
C GLN A 442 -9.06 15.57 -8.32
N ARG A 443 -10.34 15.29 -8.06
CA ARG A 443 -11.45 16.13 -8.56
C ARG A 443 -11.38 17.54 -8.01
N THR A 444 -11.16 17.64 -6.70
CA THR A 444 -10.97 18.93 -6.02
C THR A 444 -9.74 19.66 -6.54
N PHE A 445 -8.63 18.95 -6.77
CA PHE A 445 -7.42 19.50 -7.37
C PHE A 445 -7.70 20.13 -8.74
N VAL A 446 -8.34 19.40 -9.66
CA VAL A 446 -8.66 19.90 -11.01
C VAL A 446 -9.56 21.15 -10.95
N LEU A 447 -10.62 21.13 -10.13
CA LEU A 447 -11.51 22.29 -9.99
C LEU A 447 -10.80 23.49 -9.37
N ARG A 448 -9.90 23.26 -8.41
CA ARG A 448 -9.06 24.32 -7.82
C ARG A 448 -8.12 24.91 -8.86
N ARG A 449 -7.44 24.09 -9.66
CA ARG A 449 -6.54 24.55 -10.72
C ARG A 449 -7.28 25.37 -11.78
N LEU A 450 -8.49 24.95 -12.14
CA LEU A 450 -9.35 25.71 -13.05
C LEU A 450 -9.75 27.05 -12.44
N GLU A 451 -10.11 27.10 -11.16
CA GLU A 451 -10.44 28.35 -10.45
C GLU A 451 -9.24 29.31 -10.39
N GLU A 452 -8.04 28.80 -10.09
CA GLU A 452 -6.80 29.59 -10.07
C GLU A 452 -6.49 30.20 -11.45
N ALA A 453 -6.95 29.58 -12.55
CA ALA A 453 -6.76 30.10 -13.91
C ALA A 453 -7.64 31.31 -14.27
N PHE A 454 -8.63 31.67 -13.43
CA PHE A 454 -9.46 32.87 -13.63
C PHE A 454 -8.79 34.16 -13.11
N ASP A 455 -7.52 34.10 -12.68
CA ASP A 455 -6.68 35.23 -12.24
C ASP A 455 -7.40 36.18 -11.28
N ASN A 456 -7.90 35.61 -10.17
CA ASN A 456 -8.60 36.37 -9.14
C ASN A 456 -7.61 37.26 -8.35
N PRO A 457 -7.79 38.60 -8.30
CA PRO A 457 -6.90 39.49 -7.55
C PRO A 457 -6.79 39.19 -6.06
N GLU A 458 -7.80 38.53 -5.49
CA GLU A 458 -7.82 38.05 -4.10
C GLU A 458 -7.98 36.52 -4.10
N PRO A 459 -6.89 35.75 -4.27
CA PRO A 459 -6.95 34.30 -4.37
C PRO A 459 -7.41 33.66 -3.05
N VAL A 460 -8.19 32.58 -3.16
CA VAL A 460 -8.73 31.87 -2.00
C VAL A 460 -7.70 30.91 -1.42
N ASP A 461 -7.50 30.95 -0.10
CA ASP A 461 -6.68 30.00 0.64
C ASP A 461 -7.44 28.66 0.82
N PHE A 462 -7.26 27.75 -0.15
CA PHE A 462 -7.86 26.42 -0.12
C PHE A 462 -7.34 25.51 1.01
N GLY A 463 -6.23 25.86 1.68
CA GLY A 463 -5.75 25.13 2.85
C GLY A 463 -6.63 25.37 4.08
N LYS A 464 -7.35 26.49 4.13
CA LYS A 464 -8.29 26.83 5.22
C LYS A 464 -9.75 26.75 4.81
N ALA A 465 -10.04 26.88 3.51
CA ALA A 465 -11.40 26.83 3.00
C ALA A 465 -11.93 25.40 3.01
N LYS A 466 -13.00 25.15 3.77
CA LYS A 466 -13.76 23.89 3.72
C LYS A 466 -14.66 23.88 2.49
N VAL A 467 -14.09 23.57 1.34
CA VAL A 467 -14.82 23.49 0.07
C VAL A 467 -15.26 22.06 -0.22
N SER A 468 -16.45 21.92 -0.80
CA SER A 468 -16.95 20.70 -1.42
C SER A 468 -17.35 20.97 -2.87
N ILE A 469 -17.51 19.90 -3.65
CA ILE A 469 -18.01 19.99 -5.01
C ILE A 469 -19.52 20.20 -4.96
N GLU A 470 -20.02 21.17 -5.71
CA GLU A 470 -21.44 21.50 -5.87
C GLU A 470 -21.89 21.21 -7.30
N HIS A 471 -23.10 20.68 -7.41
CA HIS A 471 -23.87 20.57 -8.64
C HIS A 471 -24.80 21.77 -8.77
N VAL A 472 -24.52 22.66 -9.72
CA VAL A 472 -25.35 23.87 -9.89
C VAL A 472 -26.78 23.48 -10.26
N MET A 473 -26.95 22.65 -11.30
CA MET A 473 -28.14 21.84 -11.52
C MET A 473 -28.09 20.63 -10.58
N PRO A 474 -29.06 20.45 -9.65
CA PRO A 474 -28.95 19.49 -8.56
C PRO A 474 -29.10 18.04 -8.99
N GLN A 475 -28.62 17.13 -8.13
CA GLN A 475 -28.78 15.68 -8.32
C GLN A 475 -30.23 15.23 -8.14
N SER A 476 -30.90 15.70 -7.09
CA SER A 476 -32.34 15.46 -6.92
C SER A 476 -33.14 16.56 -7.62
N MET A 477 -33.92 16.17 -8.62
CA MET A 477 -34.74 17.09 -9.41
C MET A 477 -36.01 17.49 -8.67
N THR A 478 -36.33 18.78 -8.67
CA THR A 478 -37.65 19.30 -8.26
C THR A 478 -38.54 19.48 -9.49
N GLU A 479 -39.86 19.59 -9.31
CA GLU A 479 -40.81 19.82 -10.41
C GLU A 479 -40.42 21.05 -11.24
N GLU A 480 -39.94 22.10 -10.59
CA GLU A 480 -39.55 23.34 -11.25
C GLU A 480 -38.27 23.19 -12.09
N TRP A 481 -37.34 22.32 -11.70
CA TRP A 481 -36.17 21.99 -12.52
C TRP A 481 -36.56 21.16 -13.76
N TYR A 482 -37.56 20.28 -13.63
CA TYR A 482 -38.14 19.57 -14.79
C TYR A 482 -38.79 20.54 -15.78
N GLU A 483 -39.49 21.58 -15.32
CA GLU A 483 -40.04 22.62 -16.18
C GLU A 483 -38.98 23.45 -16.93
N VAL A 484 -37.79 23.60 -16.35
CA VAL A 484 -36.66 24.27 -17.02
C VAL A 484 -36.08 23.36 -18.12
N LEU A 485 -35.86 22.07 -17.83
CA LEU A 485 -35.28 21.13 -18.79
C LEU A 485 -36.24 20.76 -19.93
N SER A 486 -37.55 20.62 -19.67
CA SER A 486 -38.55 20.30 -20.70
C SER A 486 -38.66 21.35 -21.81
N LYS A 487 -38.20 22.58 -21.57
CA LYS A 487 -38.12 23.65 -22.58
C LYS A 487 -36.86 23.56 -23.45
N GLN A 488 -35.95 22.64 -23.12
CA GLN A 488 -34.60 22.53 -23.70
C GLN A 488 -34.29 21.12 -24.21
N THR A 489 -35.24 20.18 -24.11
CA THR A 489 -35.16 18.84 -24.67
C THR A 489 -35.40 18.88 -26.18
N ASP A 490 -34.64 18.06 -26.91
CA ASP A 490 -34.90 17.80 -28.33
C ASP A 490 -36.14 16.88 -28.47
N THR A 491 -36.75 16.81 -29.67
CA THR A 491 -38.00 16.04 -29.89
C THR A 491 -37.95 14.56 -29.52
N ASP A 492 -36.75 13.99 -29.38
CA ASP A 492 -36.49 12.58 -29.09
C ASP A 492 -35.68 12.36 -27.77
N GLU A 493 -35.46 13.39 -26.93
CA GLU A 493 -34.72 13.29 -25.65
C GLU A 493 -35.66 13.60 -24.47
N THR A 494 -35.69 12.75 -23.44
CA THR A 494 -36.45 13.02 -22.21
C THR A 494 -35.68 13.93 -21.26
N GLU A 495 -36.38 14.61 -20.33
CA GLU A 495 -35.76 15.49 -19.34
C GLU A 495 -34.78 14.74 -18.42
N ASN A 496 -35.08 13.48 -18.12
CA ASN A 496 -34.21 12.61 -17.31
C ASN A 496 -32.94 12.21 -18.08
N GLU A 497 -33.02 11.97 -19.39
CA GLU A 497 -31.85 11.68 -20.23
C GLU A 497 -30.95 12.91 -20.36
N LEU A 498 -31.55 14.08 -20.60
CA LEU A 498 -30.84 15.36 -20.65
C LEU A 498 -30.17 15.69 -19.30
N HIS A 499 -30.90 15.50 -18.19
CA HIS A 499 -30.38 15.67 -16.83
C HIS A 499 -29.19 14.73 -16.59
N GLY A 500 -29.35 13.43 -16.82
CA GLY A 500 -28.29 12.44 -16.62
C GLY A 500 -27.03 12.72 -17.44
N ARG A 501 -27.18 13.21 -18.69
CA ARG A 501 -26.07 13.57 -19.56
C ARG A 501 -25.27 14.78 -19.06
N LEU A 502 -25.93 15.77 -18.47
CA LEU A 502 -25.30 17.03 -18.07
C LEU A 502 -24.88 17.06 -16.59
N LEU A 503 -25.58 16.32 -15.72
CA LEU A 503 -25.49 16.41 -14.27
C LEU A 503 -24.05 16.34 -13.75
N HIS A 504 -23.30 15.33 -14.19
CA HIS A 504 -21.95 15.06 -13.68
C HIS A 504 -20.84 15.63 -14.56
N THR A 505 -21.16 16.44 -15.57
CA THR A 505 -20.18 17.06 -16.46
C THR A 505 -19.46 18.20 -15.75
N LEU A 506 -18.22 18.49 -16.15
CA LEU A 506 -17.41 19.55 -15.54
C LEU A 506 -18.10 20.93 -15.68
N GLY A 507 -18.87 21.13 -16.76
CA GLY A 507 -19.68 22.33 -17.00
C GLY A 507 -20.74 22.60 -15.92
N ASN A 508 -21.24 21.59 -15.22
CA ASN A 508 -22.23 21.73 -14.14
C ASN A 508 -21.63 21.77 -12.72
N LEU A 509 -20.31 21.56 -12.59
CA LEU A 509 -19.64 21.40 -11.30
C LEU A 509 -18.82 22.63 -10.90
N THR A 510 -18.84 22.96 -9.61
CA THR A 510 -18.02 24.04 -9.03
C THR A 510 -17.61 23.70 -7.59
N LEU A 511 -16.73 24.52 -7.00
CA LEU A 511 -16.38 24.43 -5.57
C LEU A 511 -17.21 25.42 -4.75
N THR A 512 -17.58 25.04 -3.53
CA THR A 512 -18.28 25.93 -2.59
C THR A 512 -18.05 25.53 -1.14
N ALA A 513 -18.05 26.51 -0.24
CA ALA A 513 -18.10 26.28 1.20
C ALA A 513 -19.53 26.33 1.77
N GLN A 514 -20.53 26.61 0.92
CA GLN A 514 -21.94 26.83 1.31
C GLN A 514 -22.89 25.80 0.68
N ASN A 515 -22.42 24.58 0.42
CA ASN A 515 -23.16 23.52 -0.27
C ASN A 515 -24.53 23.26 0.38
N SER A 516 -24.59 23.16 1.72
CA SER A 516 -25.85 22.98 2.47
C SER A 516 -26.88 24.10 2.28
N LYS A 517 -26.45 25.33 1.96
CA LYS A 517 -27.36 26.45 1.68
C LYS A 517 -27.86 26.47 0.24
N LEU A 518 -27.09 25.89 -0.68
CA LEU A 518 -27.43 25.79 -2.10
C LEU A 518 -28.46 24.68 -2.31
N SER A 519 -28.21 23.47 -1.79
CA SER A 519 -29.14 22.33 -1.82
C SER A 519 -29.80 22.13 -3.21
N ASN A 520 -31.02 21.60 -3.25
CA ASN A 520 -31.77 21.37 -4.49
C ASN A 520 -32.58 22.61 -4.93
N HIS A 521 -32.18 23.82 -4.48
CA HIS A 521 -32.90 25.04 -4.83
C HIS A 521 -32.75 25.41 -6.30
N LEU A 522 -33.74 26.15 -6.83
CA LEU A 522 -33.66 26.73 -8.17
C LEU A 522 -32.50 27.69 -8.32
N PHE A 523 -32.05 27.83 -9.56
CA PHE A 523 -30.90 28.64 -9.92
C PHE A 523 -30.98 30.08 -9.40
N GLU A 524 -32.14 30.75 -9.49
CA GLU A 524 -32.34 32.13 -9.00
C GLU A 524 -31.98 32.31 -7.51
N ARG A 525 -32.23 31.27 -6.69
CA ARG A 525 -31.84 31.27 -5.28
C ARG A 525 -30.35 31.00 -5.11
N LYS A 526 -29.81 30.03 -5.86
CA LYS A 526 -28.37 29.71 -5.86
C LYS A 526 -27.52 30.91 -6.33
N GLN A 527 -28.01 31.65 -7.31
CA GLN A 527 -27.38 32.84 -7.91
C GLN A 527 -27.04 33.89 -6.85
N LYS A 528 -27.94 34.18 -5.92
CA LYS A 528 -27.70 35.14 -4.81
C LYS A 528 -26.55 34.70 -3.90
N ILE A 529 -26.41 33.40 -3.67
CA ILE A 529 -25.33 32.84 -2.86
C ILE A 529 -24.01 32.92 -3.64
N PHE A 530 -24.02 32.55 -4.91
CA PHE A 530 -22.84 32.59 -5.78
C PHE A 530 -22.32 34.03 -6.04
N GLN A 531 -23.19 35.03 -6.11
CA GLN A 531 -22.79 36.46 -6.22
C GLN A 531 -21.90 36.90 -5.05
N SER A 532 -22.09 36.33 -3.86
CA SER A 532 -21.29 36.63 -2.67
C SER A 532 -20.04 35.76 -2.54
N SER A 533 -19.76 34.88 -3.52
CA SER A 533 -18.65 33.94 -3.45
C SER A 533 -17.30 34.61 -3.72
N GLY A 534 -16.29 34.21 -2.95
CA GLY A 534 -14.90 34.56 -3.21
C GLY A 534 -14.33 33.89 -4.46
N LEU A 535 -15.00 32.86 -5.01
CA LEU A 535 -14.54 32.10 -6.18
C LEU A 535 -15.05 32.74 -7.49
N SER A 536 -14.15 32.95 -8.44
CA SER A 536 -14.41 33.49 -9.78
C SER A 536 -15.35 32.60 -10.58
N MET A 537 -15.18 31.27 -10.54
CA MET A 537 -16.06 30.33 -11.22
C MET A 537 -17.51 30.45 -10.72
N ASN A 538 -17.70 30.70 -9.42
CA ASN A 538 -19.03 30.90 -8.85
C ASN A 538 -19.64 32.24 -9.26
N ARG A 539 -18.85 33.34 -9.26
CA ARG A 539 -19.35 34.64 -9.74
C ARG A 539 -19.78 34.57 -11.20
N GLN A 540 -18.99 33.90 -12.04
CA GLN A 540 -19.36 33.67 -13.44
C GLN A 540 -20.65 32.84 -13.58
N ILE A 541 -20.82 31.78 -12.80
CA ILE A 541 -22.09 31.04 -12.74
C ILE A 541 -23.23 31.99 -12.36
N ALA A 542 -23.00 32.90 -11.42
CA ALA A 542 -24.02 33.83 -10.94
C ALA A 542 -24.41 34.92 -11.95
N ASP A 543 -23.57 35.21 -12.94
CA ASP A 543 -23.83 36.18 -14.00
C ASP A 543 -24.73 35.60 -15.12
N ALA A 544 -24.91 34.28 -15.15
CA ALA A 544 -25.80 33.64 -16.12
C ALA A 544 -27.28 34.02 -15.85
N PRO A 545 -28.08 34.26 -16.91
CA PRO A 545 -29.49 34.63 -16.75
C PRO A 545 -30.37 33.44 -16.33
N SER A 546 -29.96 32.24 -16.68
CA SER A 546 -30.60 30.96 -16.39
C SER A 546 -29.54 29.88 -16.22
N TRP A 547 -29.96 28.68 -15.84
CA TRP A 547 -29.06 27.53 -15.79
C TRP A 547 -29.74 26.30 -16.38
N GLY A 548 -29.27 25.89 -17.55
CA GLY A 548 -29.69 24.67 -18.24
C GLY A 548 -28.64 24.23 -19.26
N ARG A 549 -29.06 23.50 -20.29
CA ARG A 549 -28.18 22.96 -21.33
C ARG A 549 -27.29 24.03 -21.98
N PRO A 550 -27.80 25.20 -22.44
CA PRO A 550 -26.96 26.18 -23.11
C PRO A 550 -25.83 26.73 -22.22
N GLU A 551 -26.13 27.02 -20.96
CA GLU A 551 -25.15 27.57 -20.02
C GLU A 551 -24.13 26.52 -19.56
N ILE A 552 -24.58 25.28 -19.33
CA ILE A 552 -23.69 24.17 -18.96
C ILE A 552 -22.72 23.86 -20.10
N GLU A 553 -23.21 23.78 -21.35
CA GLU A 553 -22.37 23.50 -22.53
C GLU A 553 -21.42 24.67 -22.83
N ALA A 554 -21.89 25.92 -22.73
CA ALA A 554 -21.03 27.11 -22.91
C ALA A 554 -19.93 27.19 -21.83
N ARG A 555 -20.28 26.90 -20.57
CA ARG A 555 -19.29 26.85 -19.48
C ARG A 555 -18.32 25.70 -19.67
N ALA A 556 -18.78 24.52 -20.12
CA ALA A 556 -17.89 23.41 -20.41
C ALA A 556 -16.85 23.77 -21.49
N ALA A 557 -17.26 24.47 -22.55
CA ALA A 557 -16.34 24.95 -23.58
C ALA A 557 -15.27 25.90 -23.01
N LEU A 558 -15.68 26.87 -22.18
CA LEU A 558 -14.75 27.78 -21.51
C LEU A 558 -13.78 27.04 -20.58
N LEU A 559 -14.27 26.13 -19.75
CA LEU A 559 -13.42 25.33 -18.86
C LEU A 559 -12.46 24.44 -19.65
N ALA A 560 -12.87 23.97 -20.82
CA ALA A 560 -11.98 23.21 -21.69
C ALA A 560 -10.85 24.08 -22.27
N ASP A 561 -11.10 25.36 -22.56
CA ASP A 561 -10.05 26.31 -22.95
C ASP A 561 -9.02 26.52 -21.82
N HIS A 562 -9.50 26.78 -20.59
CA HIS A 562 -8.62 26.88 -19.42
C HIS A 562 -7.86 25.58 -19.16
N ALA A 563 -8.52 24.43 -19.29
CA ALA A 563 -7.89 23.12 -19.14
C ALA A 563 -6.78 22.88 -20.19
N CYS A 564 -7.00 23.24 -21.45
CA CYS A 564 -5.99 23.11 -22.50
C CYS A 564 -4.78 24.03 -22.25
N ALA A 565 -5.00 25.23 -21.71
CA ALA A 565 -3.94 26.17 -21.37
C ALA A 565 -3.11 25.72 -20.15
N LEU A 566 -3.77 25.21 -19.10
CA LEU A 566 -3.12 24.72 -17.89
C LEU A 566 -2.31 23.44 -18.10
N TRP A 567 -2.86 22.51 -18.88
CA TRP A 567 -2.30 21.18 -19.05
C TRP A 567 -1.93 20.99 -20.51
N PRO A 568 -0.65 21.08 -20.93
CA PRO A 568 -0.28 20.99 -22.35
C PRO A 568 -0.58 19.64 -23.02
N ALA A 569 -0.83 19.65 -24.33
CA ALA A 569 -1.09 18.46 -25.15
C ALA A 569 0.16 17.57 -25.37
N PRO A 570 0.00 16.30 -25.79
CA PRO A 570 1.12 15.52 -26.31
C PRO A 570 1.73 16.16 -27.58
N THR A 571 2.95 15.76 -27.92
CA THR A 571 3.60 16.13 -29.19
C THR A 571 2.80 15.67 -30.41
N ALA A 572 2.94 16.36 -31.55
CA ALA A 572 2.18 16.10 -32.78
C ALA A 572 2.34 14.68 -33.36
N SER A 573 3.42 13.97 -33.02
CA SER A 573 3.62 12.55 -33.39
C SER A 573 2.89 11.55 -32.49
N GLY A 574 2.31 12.01 -31.37
CA GLY A 574 1.71 11.19 -30.32
C GLY A 574 0.18 11.19 -30.28
N SER A 575 -0.49 12.13 -30.96
CA SER A 575 -1.95 12.26 -30.94
C SER A 575 -2.60 11.22 -31.86
N ARG A 576 -3.40 10.31 -31.29
CA ARG A 576 -4.42 9.56 -32.04
C ARG A 576 -5.76 10.29 -31.94
N GLU A 577 -6.46 10.42 -33.06
CA GLU A 577 -7.76 11.10 -33.15
C GLU A 577 -8.89 10.25 -32.53
N PRO A 578 -9.97 10.85 -31.97
CA PRO A 578 -11.15 10.11 -31.48
C PRO A 578 -11.83 9.24 -32.56
N GLU A 579 -11.81 9.68 -33.83
CA GLU A 579 -12.25 8.89 -34.98
C GLU A 579 -11.36 7.66 -35.20
N GLU A 580 -10.06 7.76 -34.91
CA GLU A 580 -9.15 6.61 -34.96
C GLU A 580 -9.40 5.64 -33.80
N ILE A 581 -9.78 6.12 -32.61
CA ILE A 581 -10.14 5.27 -31.46
C ILE A 581 -11.46 4.53 -31.72
N GLY A 582 -12.48 5.22 -32.26
CA GLY A 582 -13.74 4.62 -32.68
C GLY A 582 -13.57 3.65 -33.87
N ALA A 583 -12.70 3.97 -34.83
CA ALA A 583 -12.36 3.10 -35.93
C ALA A 583 -11.48 1.91 -35.50
N ASP A 584 -10.65 2.04 -34.46
CA ASP A 584 -9.85 0.94 -33.90
C ASP A 584 -10.74 -0.02 -33.09
N LEU A 585 -11.67 0.51 -32.30
CA LEU A 585 -12.75 -0.23 -31.64
C LEU A 585 -13.58 -1.05 -32.64
N ALA A 586 -14.10 -0.38 -33.68
CA ALA A 586 -14.89 -1.02 -34.74
C ALA A 586 -14.07 -2.10 -35.46
N ARG A 587 -12.82 -1.80 -35.83
CA ARG A 587 -11.93 -2.74 -36.52
C ARG A 587 -11.57 -3.94 -35.64
N GLN A 588 -11.41 -3.76 -34.34
CA GLN A 588 -11.15 -4.87 -33.40
C GLN A 588 -12.38 -5.77 -33.23
N ILE A 589 -13.58 -5.20 -33.14
CA ILE A 589 -14.85 -5.96 -33.11
C ILE A 589 -15.02 -6.72 -34.44
N GLU A 590 -14.90 -6.03 -35.57
CA GLU A 590 -15.00 -6.63 -36.91
C GLU A 590 -13.98 -7.76 -37.11
N HIS A 591 -12.72 -7.56 -36.72
CA HIS A 591 -11.66 -8.54 -36.84
C HIS A 591 -11.90 -9.76 -35.94
N ALA A 592 -12.36 -9.55 -34.70
CA ALA A 592 -12.67 -10.64 -33.77
C ALA A 592 -13.85 -11.49 -34.26
N LEU A 593 -14.88 -10.84 -34.82
CA LEU A 593 -16.04 -11.53 -35.38
C LEU A 593 -15.71 -12.26 -36.69
N ALA A 594 -14.88 -11.67 -37.54
CA ALA A 594 -14.40 -12.32 -38.76
C ALA A 594 -13.54 -13.57 -38.47
N MET A 595 -12.79 -13.56 -37.35
CA MET A 595 -11.98 -14.70 -36.91
C MET A 595 -12.73 -15.72 -36.04
N LEU A 596 -13.95 -15.38 -35.60
CA LEU A 596 -14.78 -16.29 -34.82
C LEU A 596 -15.18 -17.49 -35.70
N ALA A 597 -14.89 -18.70 -35.24
CA ALA A 597 -15.24 -19.91 -35.98
C ALA A 597 -16.78 -20.06 -36.12
N ALA A 598 -17.23 -20.66 -37.22
CA ALA A 598 -18.65 -20.69 -37.61
C ALA A 598 -19.58 -21.42 -36.64
N ASP A 599 -19.03 -22.26 -35.78
CA ASP A 599 -19.67 -23.01 -34.70
C ASP A 599 -19.62 -22.29 -33.34
N ARG A 600 -18.95 -21.13 -33.25
CA ARG A 600 -18.79 -20.36 -32.02
C ARG A 600 -19.66 -19.10 -32.00
N TRP A 601 -19.98 -18.64 -30.80
CA TRP A 601 -20.80 -17.44 -30.56
C TRP A 601 -20.28 -16.66 -29.36
N THR A 602 -20.64 -15.38 -29.26
CA THR A 602 -20.20 -14.50 -28.18
C THR A 602 -21.32 -13.53 -27.75
N THR A 603 -21.05 -12.64 -26.80
CA THR A 603 -22.03 -11.64 -26.34
C THR A 603 -21.53 -10.22 -26.49
N HIS A 604 -22.47 -9.25 -26.40
CA HIS A 604 -22.15 -7.82 -26.37
C HIS A 604 -21.16 -7.49 -25.25
N ARG A 605 -21.26 -8.17 -24.10
CA ARG A 605 -20.36 -8.02 -22.96
C ARG A 605 -18.94 -8.43 -23.32
N GLU A 606 -18.75 -9.63 -23.90
CA GLU A 606 -17.42 -10.14 -24.21
C GLU A 606 -16.69 -9.28 -25.25
N LEU A 607 -17.43 -8.76 -26.25
CA LEU A 607 -16.89 -7.80 -27.20
C LEU A 607 -16.53 -6.47 -26.54
N ALA A 608 -17.29 -6.03 -25.53
CA ALA A 608 -17.00 -4.82 -24.77
C ALA A 608 -15.75 -4.97 -23.89
N VAL A 609 -15.58 -6.13 -23.28
CA VAL A 609 -14.38 -6.49 -22.51
C VAL A 609 -13.15 -6.56 -23.43
N LEU A 610 -13.27 -7.22 -24.58
CA LEU A 610 -12.19 -7.35 -25.58
C LEU A 610 -11.56 -6.00 -25.95
N VAL A 611 -12.41 -4.99 -26.14
CA VAL A 611 -12.01 -3.66 -26.66
C VAL A 611 -11.94 -2.59 -25.57
N GLY A 612 -12.15 -2.96 -24.31
CA GLY A 612 -12.13 -2.04 -23.17
C GLY A 612 -13.19 -0.93 -23.23
N ALA A 613 -14.39 -1.26 -23.70
CA ALA A 613 -15.53 -0.33 -23.82
C ALA A 613 -16.71 -0.72 -22.91
N LYS A 614 -17.69 0.17 -22.76
CA LYS A 614 -18.97 -0.16 -22.12
C LYS A 614 -19.83 -1.03 -23.04
N THR A 615 -20.57 -1.99 -22.49
CA THR A 615 -21.49 -2.87 -23.24
C THR A 615 -22.51 -2.10 -24.10
N ASP A 616 -23.00 -0.95 -23.62
CA ASP A 616 -23.91 -0.09 -24.40
C ASP A 616 -23.24 0.55 -25.63
N THR A 617 -21.93 0.80 -25.55
CA THR A 617 -21.16 1.35 -26.68
C THR A 617 -21.03 0.32 -27.79
N VAL A 618 -20.74 -0.94 -27.43
CA VAL A 618 -20.74 -2.06 -28.37
C VAL A 618 -22.14 -2.33 -28.90
N SER A 619 -23.17 -2.29 -28.05
CA SER A 619 -24.57 -2.49 -28.46
C SER A 619 -25.03 -1.45 -29.49
N ARG A 620 -24.68 -0.16 -29.30
CA ARG A 620 -24.94 0.90 -30.29
C ARG A 620 -24.18 0.70 -31.58
N HIS A 621 -22.90 0.30 -31.50
CA HIS A 621 -22.09 0.01 -32.69
C HIS A 621 -22.66 -1.15 -33.50
N LEU A 622 -22.96 -2.29 -32.85
CA LEU A 622 -23.61 -3.43 -33.46
C LEU A 622 -24.99 -3.07 -34.04
N GLY A 623 -25.75 -2.20 -33.36
CA GLY A 623 -27.02 -1.67 -33.86
C GLY A 623 -26.88 -0.86 -35.16
N ALA A 624 -25.85 -0.03 -35.27
CA ALA A 624 -25.60 0.85 -36.41
C ALA A 624 -24.93 0.15 -37.61
N ALA A 625 -24.11 -0.88 -37.37
CA ALA A 625 -23.33 -1.55 -38.42
C ALA A 625 -24.12 -2.70 -39.08
N THR A 626 -24.73 -2.46 -40.25
CA THR A 626 -25.65 -3.39 -40.92
C THR A 626 -25.00 -4.59 -41.62
N ASP A 627 -23.67 -4.58 -41.83
CA ASP A 627 -22.96 -5.58 -42.64
C ASP A 627 -21.74 -6.19 -41.89
N LEU A 628 -21.98 -6.68 -40.67
CA LEU A 628 -20.96 -7.32 -39.82
C LEU A 628 -20.93 -8.84 -40.05
N THR A 629 -19.75 -9.39 -40.34
CA THR A 629 -19.54 -10.84 -40.46
C THR A 629 -19.84 -11.54 -39.12
N HIS A 630 -20.58 -12.66 -39.16
CA HIS A 630 -21.00 -13.43 -37.98
C HIS A 630 -21.79 -12.63 -36.92
N ARG A 631 -22.45 -11.52 -37.31
CA ARG A 631 -23.28 -10.71 -36.41
C ARG A 631 -24.38 -11.52 -35.73
N GLU A 632 -24.96 -12.48 -36.44
CA GLU A 632 -25.97 -13.42 -35.93
C GLU A 632 -25.46 -14.37 -34.84
N ARG A 633 -24.14 -14.40 -34.63
CA ARG A 633 -23.46 -15.15 -33.56
C ARG A 633 -23.14 -14.29 -32.35
N VAL A 634 -23.57 -13.03 -32.35
CA VAL A 634 -23.39 -12.11 -31.23
C VAL A 634 -24.74 -11.90 -30.55
N PHE A 635 -24.87 -12.41 -29.34
CA PHE A 635 -26.09 -12.31 -28.55
C PHE A 635 -26.02 -11.17 -27.54
N LYS A 636 -27.19 -10.66 -27.15
CA LYS A 636 -27.29 -9.63 -26.10
C LYS A 636 -26.65 -10.12 -24.80
N ASP A 637 -26.93 -11.37 -24.45
CA ASP A 637 -26.47 -12.08 -23.27
C ASP A 637 -26.53 -13.60 -23.54
N THR A 638 -26.04 -14.40 -22.60
CA THR A 638 -26.02 -15.86 -22.67
C THR A 638 -27.42 -16.46 -22.74
N ARG A 639 -28.39 -15.87 -22.03
CA ARG A 639 -29.80 -16.28 -22.03
C ARG A 639 -30.45 -16.10 -23.41
N ALA A 640 -30.16 -15.02 -24.11
CA ALA A 640 -30.62 -14.78 -25.48
C ALA A 640 -30.03 -15.81 -26.46
N ALA A 641 -28.78 -16.25 -26.23
CA ALA A 641 -28.16 -17.32 -27.00
C ALA A 641 -28.84 -18.67 -26.75
N GLU A 642 -29.17 -18.99 -25.50
CA GLU A 642 -29.90 -20.21 -25.13
C GLU A 642 -31.31 -20.27 -25.74
N ILE A 643 -32.06 -19.17 -25.68
CA ILE A 643 -33.38 -19.06 -26.32
C ILE A 643 -33.28 -19.27 -27.83
N ALA A 644 -32.18 -18.85 -28.44
CA ALA A 644 -31.88 -19.05 -29.86
C ALA A 644 -31.33 -20.46 -30.19
N GLY A 645 -31.13 -21.33 -29.19
CA GLY A 645 -30.64 -22.70 -29.36
C GLY A 645 -29.13 -22.82 -29.59
N ALA A 646 -28.33 -21.84 -29.18
CA ALA A 646 -26.87 -21.88 -29.27
C ALA A 646 -26.27 -22.82 -28.21
N ASP A 647 -25.30 -23.65 -28.61
CA ASP A 647 -24.62 -24.59 -27.71
C ASP A 647 -23.59 -23.88 -26.82
N HIS A 648 -23.65 -24.11 -25.51
CA HIS A 648 -22.77 -23.48 -24.53
C HIS A 648 -21.28 -23.83 -24.74
N GLU A 649 -20.95 -25.00 -25.32
CA GLU A 649 -19.56 -25.33 -25.67
C GLU A 649 -18.98 -24.43 -26.78
N GLY A 650 -19.86 -23.82 -27.59
CA GLY A 650 -19.51 -22.86 -28.63
C GLY A 650 -19.25 -21.44 -28.12
N PHE A 651 -19.40 -21.15 -26.83
CA PHE A 651 -19.20 -19.79 -26.31
C PHE A 651 -17.73 -19.34 -26.40
N ALA A 652 -17.52 -18.14 -26.94
CA ALA A 652 -16.23 -17.48 -27.08
C ALA A 652 -16.15 -16.27 -26.14
N PRO A 653 -15.47 -16.39 -24.97
CA PRO A 653 -15.25 -15.28 -24.07
C PRO A 653 -14.21 -14.29 -24.61
N ALA A 654 -14.14 -13.10 -24.03
CA ALA A 654 -13.25 -12.01 -24.41
C ALA A 654 -11.78 -12.44 -24.51
N ALA A 655 -11.34 -13.35 -23.62
CA ALA A 655 -9.99 -13.92 -23.68
C ALA A 655 -9.73 -14.75 -24.94
N ALA A 656 -10.70 -15.57 -25.37
CA ALA A 656 -10.60 -16.35 -26.60
C ALA A 656 -10.67 -15.43 -27.83
N LEU A 657 -11.48 -14.37 -27.76
CA LEU A 657 -11.52 -13.35 -28.82
C LEU A 657 -10.20 -12.58 -28.91
N ALA A 658 -9.59 -12.22 -27.78
CA ALA A 658 -8.31 -11.52 -27.72
C ALA A 658 -7.17 -12.36 -28.29
N GLU A 659 -7.16 -13.67 -28.03
CA GLU A 659 -6.22 -14.62 -28.63
C GLU A 659 -6.41 -14.72 -30.15
N LEU A 660 -7.67 -14.74 -30.63
CA LEU A 660 -7.98 -14.76 -32.06
C LEU A 660 -7.49 -13.52 -32.81
N VAL A 661 -7.45 -12.35 -32.17
CA VAL A 661 -7.00 -11.09 -32.78
C VAL A 661 -5.58 -10.66 -32.37
N GLY A 662 -4.87 -11.48 -31.59
CA GLY A 662 -3.48 -11.23 -31.18
C GLY A 662 -3.29 -10.06 -30.21
N LEU A 663 -4.28 -9.78 -29.35
CA LEU A 663 -4.19 -8.77 -28.29
C LEU A 663 -3.59 -9.36 -27.01
N GLU A 664 -2.71 -8.60 -26.32
CA GLU A 664 -2.24 -8.99 -24.99
C GLU A 664 -3.42 -9.00 -24.00
N VAL A 665 -3.64 -10.15 -23.35
CA VAL A 665 -4.78 -10.38 -22.46
C VAL A 665 -4.53 -9.67 -21.12
N ASP A 666 -5.37 -8.69 -20.79
CA ASP A 666 -5.37 -7.97 -19.50
C ASP A 666 -5.43 -8.97 -18.33
N GLU A 667 -4.72 -8.69 -17.23
CA GLU A 667 -4.74 -9.48 -16.01
C GLU A 667 -6.15 -9.65 -15.42
N PHE A 668 -7.04 -8.67 -15.62
CA PHE A 668 -8.45 -8.78 -15.25
C PHE A 668 -9.19 -9.83 -16.08
N VAL A 669 -8.96 -9.83 -17.40
CA VAL A 669 -9.52 -10.79 -18.37
C VAL A 669 -8.96 -12.19 -18.12
N GLU A 670 -7.70 -12.28 -17.70
CA GLU A 670 -7.07 -13.56 -17.34
C GLU A 670 -7.63 -14.15 -16.04
N ARG A 671 -8.00 -13.31 -15.06
CA ARG A 671 -8.65 -13.78 -13.82
C ARG A 671 -10.10 -14.20 -14.06
N GLU A 672 -10.84 -13.47 -14.88
CA GLU A 672 -12.17 -13.88 -15.36
C GLU A 672 -12.09 -15.22 -16.11
N ARG A 673 -11.15 -15.35 -17.06
CA ARG A 673 -10.87 -16.61 -17.78
C ARG A 673 -10.62 -17.75 -16.80
N ARG A 674 -9.79 -17.51 -15.78
CA ARG A 674 -9.45 -18.53 -14.78
C ARG A 674 -10.67 -18.93 -13.96
N PHE A 675 -11.50 -17.98 -13.51
CA PHE A 675 -12.76 -18.30 -12.82
C PHE A 675 -13.65 -19.21 -13.67
N HIS A 676 -13.93 -18.84 -14.93
CA HIS A 676 -14.83 -19.61 -15.80
C HIS A 676 -14.23 -20.98 -16.15
N ALA A 677 -12.92 -21.06 -16.38
CA ALA A 677 -12.23 -22.32 -16.63
C ALA A 677 -12.32 -23.25 -15.40
N LEU A 678 -12.10 -22.73 -14.19
CA LEU A 678 -12.25 -23.49 -12.96
C LEU A 678 -13.70 -23.93 -12.74
N LEU A 679 -14.68 -23.08 -13.08
CA LEU A 679 -16.09 -23.40 -12.91
C LEU A 679 -16.50 -24.55 -13.84
N LEU A 680 -16.12 -24.46 -15.12
CA LEU A 680 -16.33 -25.51 -16.12
C LEU A 680 -15.60 -26.82 -15.77
N GLN A 681 -14.39 -26.73 -15.23
CA GLN A 681 -13.59 -27.89 -14.88
C GLN A 681 -14.11 -28.62 -13.64
N ASN A 682 -14.65 -27.90 -12.66
CA ASN A 682 -14.94 -28.45 -11.34
C ASN A 682 -16.44 -28.63 -11.05
N GLN A 683 -17.35 -28.00 -11.83
CA GLN A 683 -18.80 -28.06 -11.60
C GLN A 683 -19.54 -28.74 -12.75
N ARG A 684 -20.73 -29.27 -12.45
CA ARG A 684 -21.62 -29.85 -13.47
C ARG A 684 -22.15 -28.76 -14.41
N PRO A 685 -22.44 -29.07 -15.69
CA PRO A 685 -22.89 -28.08 -16.67
C PRO A 685 -24.15 -27.29 -16.28
N ASP A 686 -25.07 -27.91 -15.55
CA ASP A 686 -26.27 -27.25 -15.02
C ASP A 686 -25.95 -26.23 -13.92
N VAL A 687 -25.02 -26.56 -13.02
CA VAL A 687 -24.53 -25.63 -11.98
C VAL A 687 -23.71 -24.49 -12.60
N VAL A 688 -22.90 -24.78 -13.62
CA VAL A 688 -22.18 -23.75 -14.39
C VAL A 688 -23.16 -22.74 -14.98
N ARG A 689 -24.20 -23.21 -15.69
CA ARG A 689 -25.24 -22.36 -16.27
C ARG A 689 -25.96 -21.51 -15.23
N ALA A 690 -26.39 -22.13 -14.12
CA ALA A 690 -27.09 -21.41 -13.05
C ALA A 690 -26.21 -20.35 -12.37
N THR A 691 -24.92 -20.63 -12.18
CA THR A 691 -23.95 -19.68 -11.63
C THR A 691 -23.69 -18.52 -12.58
N GLN A 692 -23.56 -18.80 -13.88
CA GLN A 692 -23.41 -17.77 -14.91
C GLN A 692 -24.65 -16.87 -15.00
N ALA A 693 -25.84 -17.47 -14.98
CA ALA A 693 -27.10 -16.73 -15.00
C ALA A 693 -27.21 -15.75 -13.83
N LEU A 694 -26.80 -16.15 -12.62
CA LEU A 694 -26.77 -15.25 -11.46
C LEU A 694 -25.80 -14.07 -11.66
N ILE A 695 -24.60 -14.33 -12.20
CA ILE A 695 -23.59 -13.30 -12.50
C ILE A 695 -24.13 -12.32 -13.55
N ASP A 696 -24.79 -12.83 -14.59
CA ASP A 696 -25.34 -12.02 -15.68
C ASP A 696 -26.52 -11.17 -15.18
N GLU A 697 -27.44 -11.75 -14.38
CA GLU A 697 -28.55 -11.01 -13.75
C GLU A 697 -28.04 -9.92 -12.80
N TRP A 698 -27.02 -10.23 -12.00
CA TRP A 698 -26.36 -9.25 -11.12
C TRP A 698 -25.76 -8.09 -11.89
N THR A 699 -25.06 -8.38 -12.98
CA THR A 699 -24.44 -7.36 -13.83
C THR A 699 -25.50 -6.53 -14.56
N ALA A 700 -26.59 -7.15 -15.01
CA ALA A 700 -27.67 -6.48 -15.74
C ALA A 700 -28.41 -5.41 -14.92
N VAL A 701 -28.49 -5.58 -13.60
CA VAL A 701 -29.03 -4.55 -12.70
C VAL A 701 -27.99 -3.51 -12.28
N GLY A 702 -26.79 -3.57 -12.87
CA GLY A 702 -25.68 -2.66 -12.62
C GLY A 702 -24.72 -3.14 -11.53
N GLY A 703 -24.82 -4.36 -11.01
CA GLY A 703 -23.88 -4.89 -10.01
C GLY A 703 -22.45 -5.02 -10.54
N GLY A 704 -21.46 -4.75 -9.69
CA GLY A 704 -20.04 -4.88 -10.01
C GLY A 704 -19.51 -6.30 -9.79
N LEU A 705 -18.44 -6.65 -10.51
CA LEU A 705 -17.72 -7.91 -10.37
C LEU A 705 -16.24 -7.66 -10.11
N VAL A 706 -15.67 -8.41 -9.16
CA VAL A 706 -14.21 -8.49 -8.96
C VAL A 706 -13.79 -9.95 -8.97
N TRP A 707 -12.66 -10.23 -9.61
CA TRP A 707 -12.09 -11.57 -9.71
C TRP A 707 -10.88 -11.72 -8.77
N GLY A 708 -10.91 -12.75 -7.92
CA GLY A 708 -9.86 -13.03 -6.95
C GLY A 708 -8.51 -13.36 -7.61
N ALA A 709 -7.41 -12.99 -6.96
CA ALA A 709 -6.06 -13.30 -7.47
C ALA A 709 -5.57 -14.71 -7.09
N GLY A 710 -6.36 -15.46 -6.29
CA GLY A 710 -6.00 -16.79 -5.79
C GLY A 710 -6.04 -17.88 -6.87
N ALA A 711 -5.43 -19.03 -6.53
CA ALA A 711 -5.44 -20.22 -7.39
C ALA A 711 -6.85 -20.76 -7.62
N ASP A 712 -7.70 -20.76 -6.58
CA ASP A 712 -9.17 -20.80 -6.73
C ASP A 712 -9.65 -19.36 -6.92
N THR A 713 -9.68 -18.91 -8.18
CA THR A 713 -10.08 -17.55 -8.52
C THR A 713 -11.56 -17.41 -8.25
N SER A 714 -11.93 -16.63 -7.24
CA SER A 714 -13.32 -16.39 -6.82
C SER A 714 -13.95 -15.20 -7.54
N CYS A 715 -15.29 -15.14 -7.55
CA CYS A 715 -16.06 -14.02 -8.09
C CYS A 715 -16.80 -13.28 -6.97
N PHE A 716 -16.55 -12.00 -6.82
CA PHE A 716 -17.16 -11.13 -5.82
C PHE A 716 -18.33 -10.37 -6.44
N LEU A 717 -19.54 -10.53 -5.90
CA LEU A 717 -20.74 -9.82 -6.35
C LEU A 717 -20.90 -8.51 -5.58
N LEU A 718 -20.33 -7.45 -6.12
CA LEU A 718 -20.27 -6.14 -5.48
C LEU A 718 -21.52 -5.31 -5.82
N THR A 719 -22.07 -4.60 -4.85
CA THR A 719 -23.03 -3.52 -5.12
C THR A 719 -22.29 -2.43 -5.87
N TRP A 720 -22.82 -1.99 -7.00
CA TRP A 720 -22.34 -0.78 -7.66
C TRP A 720 -22.65 0.43 -6.80
N ASP A 721 -21.67 1.30 -6.67
CA ASP A 721 -21.91 2.60 -6.08
C ASP A 721 -21.01 3.65 -6.71
N GLU A 722 -21.59 4.42 -7.63
CA GLU A 722 -21.16 5.77 -8.00
C GLU A 722 -21.64 6.78 -6.93
N SER A 723 -21.37 6.63 -5.63
CA SER A 723 -21.78 7.70 -4.67
C SER A 723 -20.90 7.96 -3.45
N VAL A 724 -19.98 7.08 -3.05
CA VAL A 724 -19.08 7.38 -1.92
C VAL A 724 -17.68 6.80 -2.17
N ASP A 725 -16.64 7.49 -1.68
CA ASP A 725 -15.23 7.05 -1.71
C ASP A 725 -15.08 5.53 -1.50
N ALA A 726 -14.74 4.80 -2.57
CA ALA A 726 -14.13 3.47 -2.61
C ALA A 726 -14.59 2.36 -1.63
N ASP A 727 -15.82 2.36 -1.10
CA ASP A 727 -16.28 1.35 -0.13
C ASP A 727 -17.24 0.33 -0.77
N TRP A 728 -16.71 -0.45 -1.72
CA TRP A 728 -17.45 -1.56 -2.36
C TRP A 728 -17.96 -2.54 -1.30
N ARG A 729 -19.26 -2.83 -1.34
CA ARG A 729 -19.92 -3.82 -0.46
C ARG A 729 -20.30 -5.04 -1.28
N TRP A 730 -20.25 -6.21 -0.67
CA TRP A 730 -20.71 -7.43 -1.29
C TRP A 730 -21.33 -8.33 -0.25
N ALA A 731 -22.38 -9.05 -0.64
CA ALA A 731 -22.98 -10.06 0.20
C ALA A 731 -22.43 -11.45 -0.05
N LEU A 732 -22.00 -11.73 -1.28
CA LEU A 732 -21.76 -13.07 -1.76
C LEU A 732 -20.45 -13.15 -2.56
N VAL A 733 -19.69 -14.21 -2.31
CA VAL A 733 -18.50 -14.58 -3.09
C VAL A 733 -18.67 -16.00 -3.61
N LEU A 734 -18.48 -16.19 -4.91
CA LEU A 734 -18.62 -17.48 -5.58
C LEU A 734 -17.25 -18.14 -5.75
N TYR A 735 -17.11 -19.39 -5.34
CA TYR A 735 -15.88 -20.16 -5.47
C TYR A 735 -16.06 -21.31 -6.47
N PRO A 736 -15.41 -21.24 -7.65
CA PRO A 736 -15.67 -22.18 -8.74
C PRO A 736 -15.13 -23.58 -8.48
N SER A 737 -13.98 -23.73 -7.80
CA SER A 737 -13.43 -25.06 -7.52
C SER A 737 -14.17 -25.79 -6.40
N SER A 738 -14.48 -25.09 -5.31
CA SER A 738 -15.19 -25.71 -4.18
C SER A 738 -16.70 -25.83 -4.39
N GLY A 739 -17.26 -25.13 -5.39
CA GLY A 739 -18.68 -25.16 -5.69
C GLY A 739 -19.52 -24.53 -4.59
N ARG A 740 -19.00 -23.49 -3.91
CA ARG A 740 -19.68 -22.83 -2.79
C ARG A 740 -19.89 -21.34 -3.03
N ALA A 741 -21.01 -20.83 -2.52
CA ALA A 741 -21.29 -19.41 -2.36
C ALA A 741 -21.11 -19.02 -0.88
N GLU A 742 -20.19 -18.11 -0.60
CA GLU A 742 -19.84 -17.63 0.73
C GLU A 742 -20.57 -16.32 1.04
N VAL A 743 -21.27 -16.26 2.17
CA VAL A 743 -21.92 -15.06 2.68
C VAL A 743 -21.00 -14.36 3.67
N VAL A 744 -20.61 -13.12 3.38
CA VAL A 744 -19.47 -12.47 4.04
C VAL A 744 -19.81 -11.62 5.27
N PHE A 745 -20.56 -12.17 6.23
CA PHE A 745 -20.98 -11.43 7.44
C PHE A 745 -19.81 -10.82 8.22
N GLN A 746 -18.65 -11.48 8.26
CA GLN A 746 -17.42 -10.97 8.88
C GLN A 746 -17.01 -9.58 8.33
N TYR A 747 -17.10 -9.38 7.01
CA TYR A 747 -16.72 -8.13 6.37
C TYR A 747 -17.81 -7.06 6.51
N MET A 748 -19.07 -7.48 6.49
CA MET A 748 -20.22 -6.60 6.73
C MET A 748 -20.25 -6.02 8.15
N ALA A 749 -19.73 -6.76 9.13
CA ALA A 749 -19.78 -6.38 10.55
C ALA A 749 -19.16 -5.02 10.89
N ARG A 750 -18.36 -4.46 9.99
CA ARG A 750 -17.67 -3.18 10.13
C ARG A 750 -18.10 -2.15 9.08
N ARG A 751 -19.16 -2.44 8.31
CA ARG A 751 -19.57 -1.67 7.14
C ARG A 751 -21.07 -1.36 7.18
N PRO A 752 -21.45 -0.10 7.39
CA PRO A 752 -22.84 0.32 7.30
C PRO A 752 -23.48 0.00 5.95
N PRO A 753 -24.79 -0.31 5.87
CA PRO A 753 -25.72 -0.40 6.99
C PRO A 753 -25.67 -1.74 7.74
N PHE A 754 -24.87 -2.70 7.26
CA PHE A 754 -24.80 -4.04 7.82
C PHE A 754 -23.80 -4.17 8.98
N ASP A 755 -23.25 -3.08 9.49
CA ASP A 755 -22.68 -3.06 10.84
C ASP A 755 -23.79 -3.30 11.89
N ASP A 756 -25.03 -2.91 11.58
CA ASP A 756 -26.23 -3.30 12.33
C ASP A 756 -26.45 -4.82 12.33
N VAL A 757 -26.46 -5.38 13.54
CA VAL A 757 -26.68 -6.81 13.81
C VAL A 757 -28.10 -7.24 13.40
N ALA A 758 -29.09 -6.36 13.49
CA ALA A 758 -30.47 -6.66 13.09
C ALA A 758 -30.58 -6.87 11.58
N LEU A 759 -29.99 -5.98 10.77
CA LEU A 759 -29.95 -6.11 9.31
C LEU A 759 -29.15 -7.32 8.85
N ARG A 760 -28.00 -7.63 9.49
CA ARG A 760 -27.27 -8.87 9.21
C ARG A 760 -28.07 -10.11 9.57
N ARG A 761 -28.81 -10.08 10.69
CA ARG A 761 -29.69 -11.18 11.07
C ARG A 761 -30.83 -11.33 10.07
N GLU A 762 -31.42 -10.25 9.59
CA GLU A 762 -32.44 -10.32 8.53
C GLU A 762 -31.87 -10.91 7.23
N LEU A 763 -30.66 -10.52 6.83
CA LEU A 763 -29.97 -11.11 5.68
C LEU A 763 -29.75 -12.62 5.85
N LEU A 764 -29.34 -13.06 7.05
CA LEU A 764 -29.22 -14.49 7.38
C LEU A 764 -30.56 -15.22 7.22
N HIS A 765 -31.65 -14.68 7.77
CA HIS A 765 -32.98 -15.28 7.66
C HIS A 765 -33.46 -15.35 6.21
N ARG A 766 -33.17 -14.31 5.40
CA ARG A 766 -33.51 -14.27 3.98
C ARG A 766 -32.77 -15.35 3.18
N PHE A 767 -31.49 -15.57 3.47
CA PHE A 767 -30.75 -16.68 2.88
C PHE A 767 -31.29 -18.05 3.36
N ASN A 768 -31.54 -18.23 4.66
CA ASN A 768 -32.08 -19.49 5.20
C ASN A 768 -33.53 -19.79 4.78
N ALA A 769 -34.25 -18.82 4.21
CA ALA A 769 -35.56 -19.04 3.60
C ALA A 769 -35.47 -19.71 2.22
N ILE A 770 -34.27 -19.75 1.62
CA ILE A 770 -34.04 -20.37 0.30
C ILE A 770 -33.86 -21.89 0.49
N PRO A 771 -34.65 -22.73 -0.20
CA PRO A 771 -34.50 -24.18 -0.12
C PRO A 771 -33.07 -24.61 -0.45
N GLY A 772 -32.42 -25.37 0.46
CA GLY A 772 -31.04 -25.82 0.27
C GLY A 772 -29.96 -24.87 0.81
N VAL A 773 -30.35 -23.79 1.48
CA VAL A 773 -29.44 -22.93 2.26
C VAL A 773 -29.66 -23.19 3.76
N ASP A 774 -28.57 -23.51 4.47
CA ASP A 774 -28.55 -23.72 5.93
C ASP A 774 -27.31 -23.05 6.53
N LEU A 775 -27.46 -21.79 6.92
CA LEU A 775 -26.42 -20.96 7.51
C LEU A 775 -26.63 -20.89 9.04
N PRO A 776 -25.59 -21.18 9.87
CA PRO A 776 -25.73 -21.18 11.33
C PRO A 776 -26.12 -19.82 11.91
N GLU A 777 -27.00 -19.80 12.92
CA GLU A 777 -27.42 -18.58 13.63
C GLU A 777 -26.27 -17.81 14.30
N ASP A 778 -25.20 -18.50 14.71
CA ASP A 778 -24.01 -17.89 15.34
C ASP A 778 -22.98 -17.34 14.33
N SER A 779 -23.28 -17.38 13.03
CA SER A 779 -22.34 -17.05 11.95
C SER A 779 -22.28 -15.57 11.56
N LEU A 780 -22.98 -14.68 12.26
CA LEU A 780 -23.06 -13.24 11.94
C LEU A 780 -21.72 -12.47 11.99
N ASN A 781 -20.63 -13.10 12.44
CA ASN A 781 -19.26 -12.56 12.40
C ASN A 781 -18.28 -13.49 11.66
N ARG A 782 -18.79 -14.49 10.92
CA ARG A 782 -18.03 -15.47 10.16
C ARG A 782 -18.36 -15.37 8.67
N ARG A 783 -17.93 -16.36 7.91
CA ARG A 783 -18.15 -16.50 6.47
C ARG A 783 -18.79 -17.86 6.19
N PRO A 784 -20.05 -18.09 6.59
CA PRO A 784 -20.75 -19.32 6.27
C PRO A 784 -20.97 -19.40 4.75
N SER A 785 -21.18 -20.60 4.23
CA SER A 785 -21.38 -20.80 2.80
C SER A 785 -22.41 -21.88 2.52
N PHE A 786 -23.01 -21.84 1.34
CA PHE A 786 -23.94 -22.86 0.83
C PHE A 786 -23.49 -23.36 -0.55
N PRO A 787 -23.93 -24.55 -1.02
CA PRO A 787 -23.52 -25.08 -2.32
C PRO A 787 -24.05 -24.26 -3.51
N LEU A 788 -23.27 -24.11 -4.58
CA LEU A 788 -23.74 -23.49 -5.84
C LEU A 788 -24.85 -24.30 -6.51
N GLN A 789 -24.97 -25.58 -6.18
CA GLN A 789 -26.09 -26.42 -6.63
C GLN A 789 -27.45 -25.87 -6.19
N THR A 790 -27.50 -25.08 -5.12
CA THR A 790 -28.71 -24.38 -4.68
C THR A 790 -29.23 -23.36 -5.69
N LEU A 791 -28.46 -23.02 -6.73
CA LEU A 791 -28.90 -22.14 -7.82
C LEU A 791 -29.78 -22.85 -8.87
N LEU A 792 -29.87 -24.19 -8.83
CA LEU A 792 -30.70 -24.99 -9.76
C LEU A 792 -32.21 -24.85 -9.46
N ASP A 793 -33.05 -25.25 -10.42
CA ASP A 793 -34.49 -25.52 -10.27
C ASP A 793 -35.25 -24.51 -9.38
N ASP A 794 -35.21 -23.24 -9.80
CA ASP A 794 -35.81 -22.05 -9.16
C ASP A 794 -35.05 -21.43 -7.99
N GLY A 795 -33.93 -21.98 -7.51
CA GLY A 795 -33.18 -21.43 -6.37
C GLY A 795 -32.29 -20.20 -6.68
N GLY A 796 -31.88 -20.02 -7.94
CA GLY A 796 -31.10 -18.85 -8.37
C GLY A 796 -31.86 -17.53 -8.25
N ARG A 797 -33.17 -17.55 -8.48
CA ARG A 797 -34.04 -16.37 -8.42
C ARG A 797 -34.20 -15.83 -6.99
N PRO A 798 -34.53 -16.64 -5.98
CA PRO A 798 -34.49 -16.24 -4.57
C PRO A 798 -33.13 -15.70 -4.14
N VAL A 799 -32.01 -16.32 -4.55
CA VAL A 799 -30.67 -15.80 -4.24
C VAL A 799 -30.49 -14.40 -4.82
N PHE A 800 -30.86 -14.20 -6.09
CA PHE A 800 -30.81 -12.89 -6.72
C PHE A 800 -31.71 -11.86 -6.01
N GLU A 801 -32.91 -12.22 -5.58
CA GLU A 801 -33.82 -11.35 -4.82
C GLU A 801 -33.25 -10.94 -3.45
N VAL A 802 -32.53 -11.84 -2.78
CA VAL A 802 -31.80 -11.50 -1.54
C VAL A 802 -30.66 -10.51 -1.83
N LEU A 803 -29.95 -10.68 -2.95
CA LEU A 803 -28.91 -9.74 -3.37
C LEU A 803 -29.48 -8.36 -3.75
N LEU A 804 -30.64 -8.32 -4.41
CA LEU A 804 -31.36 -7.07 -4.70
C LEU A 804 -31.76 -6.36 -3.42
N TRP A 805 -32.35 -7.08 -2.46
CA TRP A 805 -32.67 -6.51 -1.15
C TRP A 805 -31.43 -5.97 -0.42
N PHE A 806 -30.33 -6.71 -0.45
CA PHE A 806 -29.05 -6.25 0.13
C PHE A 806 -28.59 -4.95 -0.51
N ARG A 807 -28.68 -4.86 -1.84
CA ARG A 807 -28.35 -3.65 -2.60
C ARG A 807 -29.27 -2.49 -2.26
N GLU A 808 -30.58 -2.72 -2.21
CA GLU A 808 -31.56 -1.70 -1.82
C GLU A 808 -31.28 -1.15 -0.43
N ARG A 809 -30.97 -2.00 0.56
CA ARG A 809 -30.59 -1.51 1.90
C ARG A 809 -29.30 -0.69 1.88
N CYS A 810 -28.31 -1.09 1.09
CA CYS A 810 -27.11 -0.28 0.91
C CYS A 810 -27.45 1.08 0.28
N GLN A 811 -28.33 1.11 -0.74
CA GLN A 811 -28.79 2.34 -1.38
C GLN A 811 -29.58 3.23 -0.41
N ASP A 812 -30.57 2.69 0.31
CA ASP A 812 -31.36 3.43 1.30
C ASP A 812 -30.47 4.08 2.37
N TRP A 813 -29.40 3.38 2.77
CA TRP A 813 -28.42 3.93 3.71
C TRP A 813 -27.59 5.04 3.09
N LEU A 814 -27.11 4.86 1.85
CA LEU A 814 -26.36 5.89 1.11
C LEU A 814 -27.21 7.15 0.92
N ASP A 815 -28.48 6.99 0.52
CA ASP A 815 -29.45 8.07 0.35
C ASP A 815 -29.76 8.82 1.67
N GLN A 816 -29.50 8.20 2.84
CA GLN A 816 -29.60 8.83 4.15
C GLN A 816 -28.30 9.52 4.62
N GLN A 817 -27.16 9.24 3.98
CA GLN A 817 -25.86 9.87 4.29
C GLN A 817 -25.61 11.14 3.46
N VAL A 818 -26.34 11.33 2.36
CA VAL A 818 -26.34 12.52 1.48
C VAL A 818 -27.38 13.53 1.96
#